data_AF-A0ABD4QSB5-F1
#
_entry.id   AF-A0ABD4QSB5-F1
#
_cell.length_a   1.000
_cell.length_b   1.000
_cell.length_c   1.000
_cell.angle_alpha   90.00
_cell.angle_beta   90.00
_cell.angle_gamma   90.00
#
_symmetry.space_group_name_H-M   'P 1'
#
loop_
_entity.id
_entity.type
_entity.pdbx_description
1 polymer ?
#
loop_
_entity_poly.entity_id
_entity_poly.type
_entity_poly.pdbx_seq_one_letter_code
_entity_poly.pdbx_strand_id
1 'polypeptide(L)'
;MTNKTNNTPYYSVQHLLREFAKGLGTKALAGKKIDDACKSTEINPFHLEALKKSLIHDPLTKCVNIYFADHVLEQFERVTEFYLNLIKSVPLDGVDANLAQQFIDRYFMTFAVAEICSSSLNGMRLTSRDIAWSDKTLMSLVLENLEDSMEWQQFLINSTESQKECLRAWALGPGAELPKLSSITSLGESWQRGNSWGAFKARLITARLWDYFFYRSGYTDLALLRHSSPKQCLETLVSQLLNLLQQGTIKYEATSPLALGLFDLLRLRTPKVADSQGRCFELLDQLRSQQEKLDINNEATYYYHWMNARYLLHSGELLAAVDEYKLAFEQVIYRQGENAEKIIIEAIVTACRCPKPNKRFINRLRRMAVVLKIDLMPPEHSGDEDKAKPQEIESWEIAAFSQYFNAFFTRDSFFPGASYPTNPHDTNGVWMVDETTHQLDIEKPDKVFSVGMEGGLVKQMPQLVYFSMLEDVNAISTLLNSSADVNRLSSRNESAILLAIQSMQANVMPLNSMKEELFQLLSQKPHKRSVLDTLTEKKKLSPLGCAIQTGRIGVVRKLIEMGASVDRRHDTIGETPLFTAIGLIAHHTRPHLNAGHWEKMKYSQMNLQSVRAHSAGLLPHDLEHLKTVMAKQDSDPVFQSIHEVVKKTEIGNILKYTSADGFRQIAKLLIEEGADPNAKHDTAMLGYTPLMLAIELDEAELVEAMIDSKQYQANFQDTCIDSRTGQRVDIERLIREWRASNVAKALS
;
A
#
# COMPACT_ATOMS: atom_id res chain seq x y z
N MET A 1 32.85 10.39 -9.14
CA MET A 1 31.84 9.72 -8.31
C MET A 1 31.59 8.37 -8.94
N THR A 2 32.20 7.33 -8.39
CA THR A 2 32.19 5.97 -8.93
C THR A 2 30.77 5.41 -8.90
N ASN A 3 30.20 5.14 -10.08
CA ASN A 3 29.00 4.31 -10.25
C ASN A 3 29.33 2.89 -9.79
N LYS A 4 29.36 2.63 -8.47
CA LYS A 4 29.28 1.26 -7.96
C LYS A 4 27.84 0.82 -8.18
N THR A 5 27.60 0.09 -9.27
CA THR A 5 26.42 -0.76 -9.37
C THR A 5 26.53 -1.79 -8.26
N ASN A 6 25.69 -1.68 -7.23
CA ASN A 6 25.59 -2.71 -6.19
C ASN A 6 25.18 -4.03 -6.87
N ASN A 7 26.11 -4.98 -6.96
CA ASN A 7 25.85 -6.30 -7.53
C ASN A 7 25.24 -7.19 -6.45
N THR A 8 23.92 -7.31 -6.44
CA THR A 8 23.17 -8.15 -5.51
C THR A 8 22.89 -9.52 -6.14
N PRO A 9 22.91 -10.63 -5.38
CA PRO A 9 22.70 -11.95 -5.94
C PRO A 9 21.28 -12.15 -6.46
N TYR A 10 20.28 -11.49 -5.86
CA TYR A 10 18.95 -11.34 -6.44
C TYR A 10 18.83 -10.02 -7.20
N TYR A 11 18.06 -10.03 -8.29
CA TYR A 11 17.66 -8.83 -9.01
C TYR A 11 16.63 -8.03 -8.22
N SER A 12 16.58 -6.72 -8.50
CA SER A 12 15.51 -5.89 -7.95
C SER A 12 14.18 -6.12 -8.68
N VAL A 13 13.05 -5.78 -8.03
CA VAL A 13 11.72 -5.96 -8.64
C VAL A 13 11.56 -5.12 -9.91
N GLN A 14 12.13 -3.90 -9.92
CA GLN A 14 12.16 -3.04 -11.10
C GLN A 14 13.02 -3.62 -12.23
N HIS A 15 14.04 -4.42 -11.93
CA HIS A 15 14.80 -5.15 -12.95
C HIS A 15 13.89 -6.19 -13.62
N LEU A 16 13.17 -7.01 -12.84
CA LEU A 16 12.21 -7.97 -13.41
C LEU A 16 11.18 -7.26 -14.30
N LEU A 17 10.56 -6.18 -13.82
CA LEU A 17 9.62 -5.38 -14.61
C LEU A 17 10.24 -4.90 -15.94
N ARG A 18 11.49 -4.44 -15.92
CA ARG A 18 12.20 -4.00 -17.12
C ARG A 18 12.37 -5.13 -18.14
N GLU A 19 12.80 -6.31 -17.70
CA GLU A 19 13.02 -7.46 -18.60
C GLU A 19 11.69 -7.96 -19.16
N PHE A 20 10.64 -8.05 -18.33
CA PHE A 20 9.29 -8.37 -18.81
C PHE A 20 8.75 -7.33 -19.79
N ALA A 21 8.99 -6.04 -19.58
CA ALA A 21 8.61 -5.00 -20.52
C ALA A 21 9.36 -5.11 -21.87
N LYS A 22 10.58 -5.65 -21.91
CA LYS A 22 11.27 -5.95 -23.19
C LYS A 22 10.59 -7.12 -23.90
N GLY A 23 10.22 -8.16 -23.16
CA GLY A 23 9.47 -9.31 -23.65
C GLY A 23 8.07 -8.97 -24.15
N LEU A 24 7.40 -8.00 -23.52
CA LEU A 24 6.14 -7.45 -24.04
C LEU A 24 6.38 -6.47 -25.20
N GLY A 25 7.57 -5.89 -25.36
CA GLY A 25 7.83 -4.87 -26.38
C GLY A 25 7.36 -3.47 -26.00
N THR A 26 7.13 -3.24 -24.70
CA THR A 26 6.61 -2.01 -24.12
C THR A 26 7.68 -1.17 -23.43
N LYS A 27 8.90 -1.72 -23.20
CA LYS A 27 10.00 -1.04 -22.49
C LYS A 27 10.28 0.38 -23.00
N ALA A 28 10.16 0.64 -24.29
CA ALA A 28 10.39 1.96 -24.87
C ALA A 28 9.42 3.04 -24.36
N LEU A 29 8.19 2.67 -23.94
CA LEU A 29 7.14 3.60 -23.49
C LEU A 29 7.50 4.33 -22.20
N ALA A 30 8.32 3.71 -21.35
CA ALA A 30 8.87 4.34 -20.15
C ALA A 30 10.39 4.13 -20.02
N GLY A 31 11.10 4.00 -21.16
CA GLY A 31 12.47 3.48 -21.22
C GLY A 31 13.45 4.19 -20.28
N LYS A 32 13.50 5.53 -20.34
CA LYS A 32 14.37 6.31 -19.45
C LYS A 32 14.00 6.12 -17.98
N LYS A 33 12.69 6.13 -17.65
CA LYS A 33 12.20 6.02 -16.26
C LYS A 33 12.55 4.66 -15.66
N ILE A 34 12.32 3.56 -16.39
CA ILE A 34 12.65 2.21 -15.91
C ILE A 34 14.16 1.97 -15.87
N ASP A 35 14.92 2.48 -16.84
CA ASP A 35 16.39 2.35 -16.83
C ASP A 35 17.01 3.13 -15.65
N ASP A 36 16.51 4.34 -15.37
CA ASP A 36 16.94 5.13 -14.22
C ASP A 36 16.55 4.45 -12.90
N ALA A 37 15.37 3.84 -12.82
CA ALA A 37 14.94 3.08 -11.65
C ALA A 37 15.86 1.87 -11.38
N CYS A 38 16.29 1.16 -12.43
CA CYS A 38 17.20 0.01 -12.29
C CYS A 38 18.65 0.36 -11.94
N LYS A 39 19.03 1.65 -11.92
CA LYS A 39 20.36 2.07 -11.40
C LYS A 39 20.44 1.99 -9.88
N SER A 40 19.30 1.93 -9.21
CA SER A 40 19.16 1.81 -7.76
C SER A 40 18.61 0.41 -7.43
N THR A 41 19.04 -0.15 -6.31
CA THR A 41 18.42 -1.34 -5.71
C THR A 41 17.06 -0.98 -5.11
N GLU A 42 16.89 0.25 -4.63
CA GLU A 42 15.65 0.76 -4.05
C GLU A 42 14.75 1.46 -5.08
N ILE A 43 13.43 1.38 -4.89
CA ILE A 43 12.43 2.11 -5.69
C ILE A 43 11.29 2.63 -4.81
N ASN A 44 10.77 3.82 -5.13
CA ASN A 44 9.55 4.32 -4.48
C ASN A 44 8.33 3.47 -4.94
N PRO A 45 7.49 2.95 -4.03
CA PRO A 45 6.35 2.09 -4.37
C PRO A 45 5.36 2.72 -5.37
N PHE A 46 4.99 3.98 -5.21
CA PHE A 46 4.11 4.69 -6.16
C PHE A 46 4.74 4.77 -7.55
N HIS A 47 6.06 4.97 -7.62
CA HIS A 47 6.77 4.95 -8.90
C HIS A 47 6.78 3.54 -9.52
N LEU A 48 6.94 2.48 -8.72
CA LEU A 48 6.85 1.10 -9.20
C LEU A 48 5.45 0.80 -9.77
N GLU A 49 4.38 1.19 -9.08
CA GLU A 49 3.00 1.02 -9.56
C GLU A 49 2.73 1.81 -10.85
N ALA A 50 3.19 3.07 -10.92
CA ALA A 50 3.11 3.86 -12.14
C ALA A 50 3.87 3.22 -13.32
N LEU A 51 5.02 2.60 -13.05
CA LEU A 51 5.79 1.87 -14.07
C LEU A 51 5.05 0.62 -14.53
N LYS A 52 4.54 -0.22 -13.62
CA LYS A 52 3.71 -1.39 -13.95
C LYS A 52 2.53 -1.00 -14.84
N LYS A 53 1.84 0.08 -14.49
CA LYS A 53 0.73 0.61 -15.29
C LYS A 53 1.18 1.03 -16.69
N SER A 54 2.26 1.81 -16.79
CA SER A 54 2.76 2.32 -18.08
C SER A 54 3.43 1.27 -18.99
N LEU A 55 3.96 0.19 -18.41
CA LEU A 55 4.72 -0.84 -19.13
C LEU A 55 3.93 -2.12 -19.38
N ILE A 56 2.90 -2.42 -18.59
CA ILE A 56 2.08 -3.64 -18.74
C ILE A 56 0.63 -3.24 -19.01
N HIS A 57 -0.04 -2.60 -18.05
CA HIS A 57 -1.49 -2.43 -18.10
C HIS A 57 -1.98 -1.56 -19.26
N ASP A 58 -1.54 -0.30 -19.35
CA ASP A 58 -2.06 0.65 -20.34
C ASP A 58 -1.74 0.26 -21.79
N PRO A 59 -0.51 -0.23 -22.13
CA PRO A 59 -0.21 -0.65 -23.49
C PRO A 59 -1.03 -1.87 -23.93
N LEU A 60 -1.22 -2.85 -23.04
CA LEU A 60 -1.99 -4.06 -23.34
C LEU A 60 -3.49 -3.77 -23.40
N THR A 61 -3.98 -2.82 -22.60
CA THR A 61 -5.37 -2.34 -22.68
C THR A 61 -5.67 -1.78 -24.05
N LYS A 62 -4.76 -0.94 -24.57
CA LYS A 62 -4.88 -0.33 -25.91
C LYS A 62 -4.73 -1.35 -27.05
N CYS A 63 -3.84 -2.32 -26.88
CA CYS A 63 -3.54 -3.31 -27.93
C CYS A 63 -4.61 -4.42 -28.02
N VAL A 64 -5.14 -4.87 -26.88
CA VAL A 64 -6.05 -6.01 -26.76
C VAL A 64 -7.37 -5.58 -26.13
N ASN A 65 -7.39 -5.47 -24.80
CA ASN A 65 -8.49 -4.96 -23.96
C ASN A 65 -8.02 -4.91 -22.49
N ILE A 66 -8.82 -4.29 -21.64
CA ILE A 66 -8.50 -4.13 -20.20
C ILE A 66 -8.38 -5.47 -19.47
N TYR A 67 -9.22 -6.47 -19.78
CA TYR A 67 -9.22 -7.77 -19.11
C TYR A 67 -7.92 -8.55 -19.33
N PHE A 68 -7.38 -8.52 -20.55
CA PHE A 68 -6.08 -9.12 -20.85
C PHE A 68 -4.95 -8.39 -20.12
N ALA A 69 -5.03 -7.06 -20.07
CA ALA A 69 -4.04 -6.25 -19.37
C ALA A 69 -4.01 -6.52 -17.85
N ASP A 70 -5.18 -6.64 -17.22
CA ASP A 70 -5.31 -7.03 -15.82
C ASP A 70 -4.72 -8.40 -15.57
N HIS A 71 -5.12 -9.38 -16.40
CA HIS A 71 -4.64 -10.75 -16.27
C HIS A 71 -3.11 -10.81 -16.34
N VAL A 72 -2.49 -10.14 -17.32
CA VAL A 72 -1.02 -10.14 -17.45
C VAL A 72 -0.35 -9.42 -16.28
N LEU A 73 -0.92 -8.31 -15.80
CA LEU A 73 -0.41 -7.60 -14.63
C LEU A 73 -0.51 -8.47 -13.38
N GLU A 74 -1.65 -9.12 -13.14
CA GLU A 74 -1.87 -10.04 -12.02
C GLU A 74 -0.85 -11.21 -12.05
N GLN A 75 -0.63 -11.83 -13.21
CA GLN A 75 0.38 -12.89 -13.33
C GLN A 75 1.80 -12.36 -13.05
N PHE A 76 2.13 -11.14 -13.48
CA PHE A 76 3.40 -10.52 -13.15
C PHE A 76 3.55 -10.27 -11.64
N GLU A 77 2.49 -9.82 -10.97
CA GLU A 77 2.49 -9.63 -9.51
C GLU A 77 2.64 -10.95 -8.77
N ARG A 78 1.94 -12.00 -9.21
CA ARG A 78 2.04 -13.35 -8.66
C ARG A 78 3.46 -13.92 -8.80
N VAL A 79 4.09 -13.77 -9.97
CA VAL A 79 5.49 -14.14 -10.18
C VAL A 79 6.42 -13.34 -9.28
N THR A 80 6.17 -12.04 -9.12
CA THR A 80 6.95 -11.19 -8.20
C THR A 80 6.81 -11.67 -6.76
N GLU A 81 5.63 -12.11 -6.34
CA GLU A 81 5.40 -12.69 -5.01
C GLU A 81 6.18 -13.99 -4.81
N PHE A 82 6.18 -14.90 -5.80
CA PHE A 82 7.06 -16.08 -5.78
C PHE A 82 8.54 -15.70 -5.63
N TYR A 83 8.97 -14.63 -6.32
CA TYR A 83 10.34 -14.14 -6.22
C TYR A 83 10.70 -13.58 -4.84
N LEU A 84 9.81 -12.77 -4.26
CA LEU A 84 10.02 -12.23 -2.91
C LEU A 84 10.04 -13.34 -1.85
N ASN A 85 9.19 -14.37 -2.01
CA ASN A 85 9.21 -15.55 -1.15
C ASN A 85 10.51 -16.36 -1.32
N LEU A 86 11.06 -16.46 -2.54
CA LEU A 86 12.37 -17.06 -2.78
C LEU A 86 13.48 -16.28 -2.04
N ILE A 87 13.50 -14.95 -2.15
CA ILE A 87 14.48 -14.10 -1.44
C ILE A 87 14.39 -14.26 0.08
N LYS A 88 13.17 -14.39 0.61
CA LYS A 88 12.94 -14.60 2.06
C LYS A 88 13.41 -15.97 2.54
N SER A 89 13.20 -17.01 1.74
CA SER A 89 13.41 -18.40 2.13
C SER A 89 14.82 -18.95 1.83
N VAL A 90 15.52 -18.37 0.85
CA VAL A 90 16.84 -18.81 0.42
C VAL A 90 17.86 -17.69 0.64
N PRO A 91 18.65 -17.73 1.72
CA PRO A 91 19.71 -16.76 1.94
C PRO A 91 20.87 -17.00 0.97
N LEU A 92 21.54 -15.93 0.53
CA LEU A 92 22.71 -15.99 -0.36
C LEU A 92 23.92 -15.27 0.26
N ASP A 93 24.09 -15.42 1.57
CA ASP A 93 25.28 -14.96 2.30
C ASP A 93 26.54 -15.64 1.73
N GLY A 94 27.57 -14.85 1.39
CA GLY A 94 28.82 -15.42 0.88
C GLY A 94 28.79 -15.97 -0.55
N VAL A 95 27.66 -15.85 -1.24
CA VAL A 95 27.51 -16.29 -2.64
C VAL A 95 27.86 -15.15 -3.59
N ASP A 96 28.66 -15.46 -4.61
CA ASP A 96 28.95 -14.55 -5.71
C ASP A 96 27.66 -14.21 -6.47
N ALA A 97 27.43 -12.91 -6.65
CA ALA A 97 26.19 -12.43 -7.24
C ALA A 97 26.00 -12.88 -8.69
N ASN A 98 27.07 -12.98 -9.48
CA ASN A 98 26.95 -13.37 -10.89
C ASN A 98 26.61 -14.86 -11.02
N LEU A 99 27.20 -15.71 -10.16
CA LEU A 99 26.87 -17.13 -10.12
C LEU A 99 25.41 -17.36 -9.71
N ALA A 100 24.93 -16.68 -8.66
CA ALA A 100 23.52 -16.76 -8.27
C ALA A 100 22.58 -16.30 -9.41
N GLN A 101 22.91 -15.19 -10.05
CA GLN A 101 22.14 -14.65 -11.18
C GLN A 101 22.07 -15.63 -12.35
N GLN A 102 23.13 -16.38 -12.68
CA GLN A 102 23.08 -17.40 -13.74
C GLN A 102 22.02 -18.48 -13.48
N PHE A 103 21.86 -18.92 -12.23
CA PHE A 103 20.80 -19.87 -11.86
C PHE A 103 19.43 -19.21 -11.84
N ILE A 104 19.32 -17.98 -11.33
CA ILE A 104 18.07 -17.22 -11.33
C ILE A 104 17.58 -17.00 -12.75
N ASP A 105 18.44 -16.53 -13.65
CA ASP A 105 18.16 -16.40 -15.07
C ASP A 105 17.63 -17.75 -15.58
N ARG A 106 18.46 -18.78 -15.53
CA ARG A 106 18.14 -20.07 -16.15
C ARG A 106 16.86 -20.71 -15.63
N TYR A 107 16.63 -20.72 -14.33
CA TYR A 107 15.53 -21.45 -13.72
C TYR A 107 14.35 -20.57 -13.32
N PHE A 108 14.59 -19.43 -12.65
CA PHE A 108 13.50 -18.54 -12.22
C PHE A 108 12.83 -17.89 -13.43
N MET A 109 13.59 -17.36 -14.39
CA MET A 109 12.96 -16.71 -15.56
C MET A 109 12.22 -17.74 -16.43
N THR A 110 12.73 -18.98 -16.53
CA THR A 110 12.01 -20.07 -17.21
C THR A 110 10.67 -20.37 -16.52
N PHE A 111 10.67 -20.48 -15.19
CA PHE A 111 9.44 -20.62 -14.40
C PHE A 111 8.49 -19.43 -14.59
N ALA A 112 9.00 -18.21 -14.46
CA ALA A 112 8.24 -16.98 -14.49
C ALA A 112 7.52 -16.76 -15.84
N VAL A 113 8.23 -16.96 -16.95
CA VAL A 113 7.65 -16.83 -18.30
C VAL A 113 6.62 -17.94 -18.55
N ALA A 114 6.91 -19.17 -18.13
CA ALA A 114 5.96 -20.27 -18.27
C ALA A 114 4.68 -20.03 -17.47
N GLU A 115 4.77 -19.51 -16.24
CA GLU A 115 3.60 -19.19 -15.43
C GLU A 115 2.77 -18.04 -15.99
N ILE A 116 3.39 -16.93 -16.41
CA ILE A 116 2.66 -15.80 -16.99
C ILE A 116 1.90 -16.20 -18.25
N CYS A 117 2.49 -17.08 -19.06
CA CYS A 117 1.87 -17.56 -20.30
C CYS A 117 0.85 -18.69 -20.08
N SER A 118 0.80 -19.32 -18.90
CA SER A 118 0.09 -20.58 -18.65
C SER A 118 -1.40 -20.55 -19.04
N SER A 119 -2.13 -19.50 -18.68
CA SER A 119 -3.56 -19.36 -19.00
C SER A 119 -3.82 -19.23 -20.50
N SER A 120 -3.02 -18.42 -21.19
CA SER A 120 -3.09 -18.25 -22.65
C SER A 120 -2.76 -19.55 -23.37
N LEU A 121 -1.78 -20.32 -22.89
CA LEU A 121 -1.43 -21.63 -23.43
C LEU A 121 -2.56 -22.64 -23.26
N ASN A 122 -3.15 -22.70 -22.05
CA ASN A 122 -4.31 -23.55 -21.78
C ASN A 122 -5.50 -23.21 -22.71
N GLY A 123 -5.72 -21.92 -22.99
CA GLY A 123 -6.72 -21.44 -23.95
C GLY A 123 -6.47 -21.85 -25.41
N MET A 124 -5.27 -22.33 -25.72
CA MET A 124 -4.89 -22.94 -27.01
C MET A 124 -4.75 -24.46 -26.93
N ARG A 125 -5.06 -25.07 -25.78
CA ARG A 125 -4.82 -26.50 -25.49
C ARG A 125 -3.35 -26.89 -25.64
N LEU A 126 -2.46 -25.96 -25.31
CA LEU A 126 -1.02 -26.17 -25.28
C LEU A 126 -0.51 -26.11 -23.84
N THR A 127 0.58 -26.83 -23.58
CA THR A 127 1.37 -26.68 -22.36
C THR A 127 2.77 -26.15 -22.70
N SER A 128 3.47 -25.65 -21.69
CA SER A 128 4.89 -25.27 -21.82
C SER A 128 5.77 -26.42 -22.34
N ARG A 129 5.39 -27.66 -22.00
CA ARG A 129 6.04 -28.89 -22.44
C ARG A 129 5.81 -29.16 -23.92
N ASP A 130 4.59 -28.97 -24.41
CA ASP A 130 4.27 -29.19 -25.83
C ASP A 130 5.09 -28.26 -26.72
N ILE A 131 5.23 -26.99 -26.32
CA ILE A 131 6.07 -26.02 -27.03
C ILE A 131 7.53 -26.50 -27.06
N ALA A 132 8.07 -26.91 -25.91
CA ALA A 132 9.45 -27.36 -25.79
C ALA A 132 9.75 -28.61 -26.65
N TRP A 133 8.76 -29.48 -26.89
CA TRP A 133 8.87 -30.68 -27.74
C TRP A 133 8.56 -30.43 -29.22
N SER A 134 7.90 -29.32 -29.56
CA SER A 134 7.48 -29.02 -30.94
C SER A 134 8.62 -28.65 -31.89
N ASP A 135 9.78 -28.24 -31.34
CA ASP A 135 10.88 -27.58 -32.06
C ASP A 135 10.47 -26.33 -32.88
N LYS A 136 9.25 -25.80 -32.65
CA LYS A 136 8.73 -24.56 -33.24
C LYS A 136 8.74 -23.43 -32.20
N THR A 137 8.74 -22.19 -32.68
CA THR A 137 8.49 -21.02 -31.82
C THR A 137 7.03 -20.97 -31.40
N LEU A 138 6.72 -20.30 -30.28
CA LEU A 138 5.33 -20.14 -29.87
C LEU A 138 4.57 -19.29 -30.89
N MET A 139 5.21 -18.31 -31.55
CA MET A 139 4.57 -17.54 -32.62
C MET A 139 4.11 -18.42 -33.78
N SER A 140 4.92 -19.37 -34.22
CA SER A 140 4.54 -20.32 -35.28
C SER A 140 3.35 -21.17 -34.86
N LEU A 141 3.37 -21.71 -33.64
CA LEU A 141 2.25 -22.51 -33.12
C LEU A 141 0.97 -21.69 -32.95
N VAL A 142 1.08 -20.43 -32.53
CA VAL A 142 -0.07 -19.53 -32.43
C VAL A 142 -0.68 -19.29 -33.81
N LEU A 143 0.14 -18.96 -34.81
CA LEU A 143 -0.36 -18.71 -36.16
C LEU A 143 -1.05 -19.95 -36.76
N GLU A 144 -0.47 -21.14 -36.57
CA GLU A 144 -1.10 -22.42 -36.93
C GLU A 144 -2.44 -22.62 -36.20
N ASN A 145 -2.46 -22.38 -34.88
CA ASN A 145 -3.69 -22.50 -34.09
C ASN A 145 -4.79 -21.50 -34.49
N LEU A 146 -4.41 -20.33 -34.99
CA LEU A 146 -5.38 -19.33 -35.46
C LEU A 146 -6.03 -19.73 -36.79
N GLU A 147 -5.36 -20.53 -37.63
CA GLU A 147 -5.93 -21.03 -38.89
C GLU A 147 -7.18 -21.90 -38.68
N ASP A 148 -7.38 -22.49 -37.51
CA ASP A 148 -8.60 -23.25 -37.18
C ASP A 148 -9.84 -22.34 -37.03
N SER A 149 -9.66 -21.03 -36.90
CA SER A 149 -10.76 -20.07 -36.73
C SER A 149 -11.27 -19.53 -38.07
N MET A 150 -12.57 -19.69 -38.31
CA MET A 150 -13.24 -19.13 -39.49
C MET A 150 -13.11 -17.60 -39.58
N GLU A 151 -13.16 -16.89 -38.44
CA GLU A 151 -12.97 -15.43 -38.38
C GLU A 151 -11.56 -15.03 -38.83
N TRP A 152 -10.55 -15.79 -38.40
CA TRP A 152 -9.15 -15.56 -38.80
C TRP A 152 -8.91 -15.87 -40.28
N GLN A 153 -9.47 -16.98 -40.79
CA GLN A 153 -9.39 -17.34 -42.20
C GLN A 153 -10.00 -16.24 -43.10
N GLN A 154 -11.16 -15.71 -42.71
CA GLN A 154 -11.80 -14.62 -43.43
C GLN A 154 -10.95 -13.34 -43.43
N PHE A 155 -10.29 -13.04 -42.31
CA PHE A 155 -9.32 -11.95 -42.23
C PHE A 155 -8.14 -12.19 -43.18
N LEU A 156 -7.56 -13.40 -43.21
CA LEU A 156 -6.45 -13.71 -44.08
C LEU A 156 -6.80 -13.52 -45.57
N ILE A 157 -8.01 -13.90 -45.99
CA ILE A 157 -8.49 -13.68 -47.37
C ILE A 157 -8.52 -12.18 -47.72
N ASN A 158 -9.01 -11.36 -46.79
CA ASN A 158 -9.18 -9.91 -47.01
C ASN A 158 -7.94 -9.08 -46.65
N SER A 159 -6.91 -9.69 -46.08
CA SER A 159 -5.69 -9.01 -45.65
C SER A 159 -4.83 -8.57 -46.83
N THR A 160 -4.14 -7.44 -46.66
CA THR A 160 -3.18 -6.92 -47.65
C THR A 160 -1.97 -7.84 -47.79
N GLU A 161 -1.30 -7.84 -48.95
CA GLU A 161 -0.08 -8.64 -49.14
C GLU A 161 1.01 -8.28 -48.12
N SER A 162 1.12 -7.01 -47.72
CA SER A 162 2.04 -6.58 -46.66
C SER A 162 1.71 -7.22 -45.30
N GLN A 163 0.43 -7.34 -44.93
CA GLN A 163 0.02 -8.01 -43.70
C GLN A 163 0.32 -9.52 -43.76
N LYS A 164 0.05 -10.18 -44.89
CA LYS A 164 0.39 -11.60 -45.08
C LYS A 164 1.90 -11.83 -45.01
N GLU A 165 2.68 -10.95 -45.61
CA GLU A 165 4.14 -11.01 -45.56
C GLU A 165 4.67 -10.82 -44.13
N CYS A 166 4.10 -9.89 -43.35
CA CYS A 166 4.41 -9.75 -41.93
C CYS A 166 4.12 -11.02 -41.12
N LEU A 167 2.94 -11.64 -41.32
CA LEU A 167 2.59 -12.89 -40.62
C LEU A 167 3.54 -14.04 -40.99
N ARG A 168 3.87 -14.18 -42.28
CA ARG A 168 4.87 -15.16 -42.74
C ARG A 168 6.24 -14.89 -42.12
N ALA A 169 6.67 -13.63 -42.07
CA ALA A 169 7.94 -13.25 -41.48
C ALA A 169 8.04 -13.61 -40.00
N TRP A 170 6.95 -13.45 -39.24
CA TRP A 170 6.88 -13.84 -37.82
C TRP A 170 6.92 -15.35 -37.59
N ALA A 171 6.57 -16.15 -38.60
CA ALA A 171 6.57 -17.61 -38.55
C ALA A 171 7.92 -18.26 -38.92
N LEU A 172 8.95 -17.49 -39.32
CA LEU A 172 10.24 -18.02 -39.82
C LEU A 172 11.15 -18.66 -38.73
N GLY A 173 10.63 -18.91 -37.53
CA GLY A 173 11.36 -19.59 -36.45
C GLY A 173 12.17 -18.66 -35.52
N PRO A 174 13.14 -19.18 -34.75
CA PRO A 174 13.82 -18.45 -33.66
C PRO A 174 14.52 -17.14 -34.05
N GLY A 175 14.92 -16.99 -35.31
CA GLY A 175 15.54 -15.76 -35.84
C GLY A 175 14.55 -14.72 -36.36
N ALA A 176 13.26 -15.05 -36.45
CA ALA A 176 12.21 -14.19 -37.00
C ALA A 176 12.03 -12.90 -36.19
N GLU A 177 11.83 -11.76 -36.85
CA GLU A 177 11.53 -10.48 -36.18
C GLU A 177 10.30 -10.62 -35.27
N LEU A 178 10.44 -10.19 -34.01
CA LEU A 178 9.32 -10.18 -33.08
C LEU A 178 8.32 -9.08 -33.45
N PRO A 179 7.01 -9.36 -33.42
CA PRO A 179 6.01 -8.36 -33.74
C PRO A 179 6.09 -7.14 -32.82
N LYS A 180 5.94 -5.95 -33.40
CA LYS A 180 5.73 -4.71 -32.65
C LYS A 180 4.26 -4.66 -32.20
N LEU A 181 4.01 -4.06 -31.03
CA LEU A 181 2.64 -3.90 -30.52
C LEU A 181 1.74 -3.14 -31.50
N SER A 182 2.27 -2.11 -32.17
CA SER A 182 1.54 -1.36 -33.19
C SER A 182 1.11 -2.25 -34.36
N SER A 183 1.97 -3.19 -34.77
CA SER A 183 1.66 -4.15 -35.82
C SER A 183 0.55 -5.11 -35.39
N ILE A 184 0.61 -5.66 -34.18
CA ILE A 184 -0.46 -6.51 -33.63
C ILE A 184 -1.77 -5.73 -33.51
N THR A 185 -1.70 -4.49 -33.03
CA THR A 185 -2.88 -3.61 -32.85
C THR A 185 -3.60 -3.39 -34.18
N SER A 186 -2.84 -3.20 -35.27
CA SER A 186 -3.37 -2.96 -36.62
C SER A 186 -3.98 -4.18 -37.32
N LEU A 187 -3.87 -5.38 -36.73
CA LEU A 187 -4.49 -6.58 -37.29
C LEU A 187 -5.99 -6.59 -36.97
N GLY A 188 -6.79 -6.76 -38.03
CA GLY A 188 -8.22 -6.98 -37.92
C GLY A 188 -8.97 -5.92 -37.13
N GLU A 189 -10.05 -6.35 -36.48
CA GLU A 189 -10.94 -5.46 -35.76
C GLU A 189 -10.46 -5.17 -34.34
N SER A 190 -11.01 -4.11 -33.74
CA SER A 190 -10.91 -3.88 -32.30
C SER A 190 -11.67 -4.96 -31.54
N TRP A 191 -11.24 -5.26 -30.32
CA TRP A 191 -12.00 -6.14 -29.45
C TRP A 191 -13.41 -5.58 -29.22
N GLN A 192 -14.42 -6.45 -29.41
CA GLN A 192 -15.80 -6.20 -29.08
C GLN A 192 -16.42 -7.48 -28.50
N ARG A 193 -17.42 -7.34 -27.64
CA ARG A 193 -18.11 -8.49 -27.04
C ARG A 193 -18.76 -9.31 -28.17
N GLY A 194 -18.31 -10.56 -28.32
CA GLY A 194 -18.79 -11.48 -29.36
C GLY A 194 -17.83 -11.74 -30.52
N ASN A 195 -16.75 -10.96 -30.67
CA ASN A 195 -15.69 -11.25 -31.65
C ASN A 195 -14.45 -11.90 -31.00
N SER A 196 -13.66 -12.64 -31.78
CA SER A 196 -12.48 -13.38 -31.28
C SER A 196 -11.19 -12.56 -31.28
N TRP A 197 -11.21 -11.31 -31.74
CA TRP A 197 -10.01 -10.49 -31.95
C TRP A 197 -9.20 -10.20 -30.68
N GLY A 198 -9.86 -10.09 -29.53
CA GLY A 198 -9.16 -9.98 -28.25
C GLY A 198 -8.32 -11.23 -27.95
N ALA A 199 -8.87 -12.43 -28.21
CA ALA A 199 -8.15 -13.67 -28.02
C ALA A 199 -6.98 -13.82 -29.02
N PHE A 200 -7.19 -13.44 -30.28
CA PHE A 200 -6.13 -13.49 -31.30
C PHE A 200 -4.94 -12.60 -30.93
N LYS A 201 -5.20 -11.34 -30.59
CA LYS A 201 -4.16 -10.38 -30.21
C LYS A 201 -3.48 -10.78 -28.89
N ALA A 202 -4.23 -11.28 -27.91
CA ALA A 202 -3.69 -11.83 -26.67
C ALA A 202 -2.68 -12.97 -26.94
N ARG A 203 -3.04 -13.95 -27.77
CA ARG A 203 -2.17 -15.08 -28.14
C ARG A 203 -0.90 -14.62 -28.85
N LEU A 204 -1.00 -13.65 -29.77
CA LEU A 204 0.17 -13.07 -30.45
C LEU A 204 1.12 -12.35 -29.47
N ILE A 205 0.58 -11.62 -28.48
CA ILE A 205 1.41 -10.97 -27.45
C ILE A 205 2.04 -12.00 -26.52
N THR A 206 1.30 -13.03 -26.11
CA THR A 206 1.85 -14.16 -25.33
C THR A 206 2.98 -14.84 -26.09
N ALA A 207 2.82 -15.11 -27.39
CA ALA A 207 3.86 -15.68 -28.24
C ALA A 207 5.09 -14.78 -28.33
N ARG A 208 4.89 -13.47 -28.51
CA ARG A 208 5.97 -12.49 -28.52
C ARG A 208 6.78 -12.51 -27.21
N LEU A 209 6.08 -12.54 -26.07
CA LEU A 209 6.69 -12.59 -24.74
C LEU A 209 7.54 -13.85 -24.58
N TRP A 210 6.95 -15.01 -24.90
CA TRP A 210 7.62 -16.30 -24.85
C TRP A 210 8.87 -16.33 -25.74
N ASP A 211 8.72 -15.99 -27.02
CA ASP A 211 9.80 -16.11 -28.00
C ASP A 211 10.94 -15.11 -27.72
N TYR A 212 10.63 -13.93 -27.17
CA TYR A 212 11.67 -13.03 -26.68
C TYR A 212 12.53 -13.70 -25.62
N PHE A 213 11.92 -14.30 -24.61
CA PHE A 213 12.67 -14.89 -23.52
C PHE A 213 13.47 -16.10 -23.99
N PHE A 214 12.82 -17.07 -24.64
CA PHE A 214 13.44 -18.36 -24.99
C PHE A 214 14.42 -18.31 -26.17
N TYR A 215 14.36 -17.30 -27.05
CA TYR A 215 15.23 -17.25 -28.23
C TYR A 215 16.10 -16.00 -28.34
N ARG A 216 15.88 -14.95 -27.51
CA ARG A 216 16.61 -13.68 -27.66
C ARG A 216 17.20 -13.11 -26.38
N SER A 217 16.57 -13.37 -25.23
CA SER A 217 16.93 -12.67 -23.98
C SER A 217 18.24 -13.17 -23.37
N GLY A 218 18.56 -14.45 -23.57
CA GLY A 218 19.66 -15.13 -22.88
C GLY A 218 19.35 -15.55 -21.44
N TYR A 219 18.15 -15.27 -20.94
CA TYR A 219 17.78 -15.57 -19.56
C TYR A 219 17.23 -16.99 -19.36
N THR A 220 16.44 -17.52 -20.29
CA THR A 220 15.69 -18.78 -20.07
C THR A 220 16.29 -19.99 -20.78
N ASP A 221 15.92 -21.20 -20.34
CA ASP A 221 16.33 -22.48 -20.95
C ASP A 221 15.11 -23.35 -21.28
N LEU A 222 14.75 -23.43 -22.56
CA LEU A 222 13.61 -24.19 -23.05
C LEU A 222 13.75 -25.70 -22.81
N ALA A 223 14.99 -26.22 -22.75
CA ALA A 223 15.23 -27.65 -22.58
C ALA A 223 14.75 -28.15 -21.20
N LEU A 224 14.76 -27.28 -20.19
CA LEU A 224 14.25 -27.60 -18.86
C LEU A 224 12.76 -28.01 -18.90
N LEU A 225 11.96 -27.35 -19.74
CA LEU A 225 10.52 -27.60 -19.84
C LEU A 225 10.17 -28.93 -20.54
N ARG A 226 11.14 -29.61 -21.16
CA ARG A 226 10.93 -30.96 -21.73
C ARG A 226 10.80 -32.04 -20.66
N HIS A 227 11.49 -31.82 -19.54
CA HIS A 227 11.70 -32.82 -18.48
C HIS A 227 11.20 -32.36 -17.11
N SER A 228 10.90 -31.07 -16.93
CA SER A 228 10.45 -30.49 -15.68
C SER A 228 9.24 -29.58 -15.90
N SER A 229 8.28 -29.66 -14.99
CA SER A 229 7.23 -28.66 -14.86
C SER A 229 7.80 -27.33 -14.36
N PRO A 230 7.11 -26.18 -14.59
CA PRO A 230 7.56 -24.88 -14.07
C PRO A 230 7.86 -24.91 -12.56
N LYS A 231 7.00 -25.58 -11.77
CA LYS A 231 7.20 -25.73 -10.33
C LYS A 231 8.49 -26.49 -10.00
N GLN A 232 8.80 -27.57 -10.72
CA GLN A 232 10.05 -28.33 -10.55
C GLN A 232 11.28 -27.50 -10.92
N CYS A 233 11.18 -26.59 -11.90
CA CYS A 233 12.26 -25.64 -12.19
C CYS A 233 12.55 -24.74 -10.97
N LEU A 234 11.50 -24.25 -10.29
CA LEU A 234 11.65 -23.45 -9.08
C LEU A 234 12.24 -24.27 -7.91
N GLU A 235 11.79 -25.50 -7.71
CA GLU A 235 12.35 -26.42 -6.68
C GLU A 235 13.83 -26.74 -6.95
N THR A 236 14.19 -26.91 -8.22
CA THR A 236 15.57 -27.14 -8.65
C THR A 236 16.41 -25.88 -8.41
N LEU A 237 15.89 -24.69 -8.73
CA LEU A 237 16.56 -23.43 -8.43
C LEU A 237 16.91 -23.32 -6.94
N VAL A 238 15.93 -23.55 -6.06
CA VAL A 238 16.14 -23.51 -4.61
C VAL A 238 17.29 -24.45 -4.22
N SER A 239 17.27 -25.68 -4.73
CA SER A 239 18.32 -26.67 -4.45
C SER A 239 19.71 -26.23 -4.93
N GLN A 240 19.80 -25.63 -6.12
CA GLN A 240 21.07 -25.13 -6.67
C GLN A 240 21.60 -23.93 -5.89
N LEU A 241 20.72 -22.98 -5.54
CA LEU A 241 21.08 -21.81 -4.73
C LEU A 241 21.55 -22.21 -3.33
N LEU A 242 20.90 -23.20 -2.70
CA LEU A 242 21.34 -23.72 -1.40
C LEU A 242 22.71 -24.43 -1.48
N ASN A 243 23.00 -25.11 -2.60
CA ASN A 243 24.33 -25.69 -2.81
C ASN A 243 25.39 -24.59 -2.99
N LEU A 244 25.09 -23.53 -3.76
CA LEU A 244 25.97 -22.36 -3.86
C LEU A 244 26.20 -21.70 -2.50
N LEU A 245 25.14 -21.56 -1.69
CA LEU A 245 25.25 -21.06 -0.31
C LEU A 245 26.17 -21.94 0.52
N GLN A 246 26.01 -23.27 0.47
CA GLN A 246 26.87 -24.19 1.20
C GLN A 246 28.33 -24.03 0.78
N GLN A 247 28.63 -23.91 -0.51
CA GLN A 247 29.99 -23.70 -1.01
C GLN A 247 30.55 -22.33 -0.62
N GLY A 248 29.75 -21.27 -0.77
CA GLY A 248 30.13 -19.90 -0.47
C GLY A 248 30.33 -19.63 1.02
N THR A 249 29.70 -20.42 1.89
CA THR A 249 29.80 -20.26 3.35
C THR A 249 31.01 -20.96 3.97
N ILE A 250 31.65 -21.92 3.27
CA ILE A 250 32.85 -22.63 3.76
C ILE A 250 33.95 -21.65 4.18
N LYS A 251 34.19 -20.58 3.39
CA LYS A 251 35.22 -19.57 3.72
C LYS A 251 34.93 -18.78 5.00
N TYR A 252 33.69 -18.80 5.52
CA TYR A 252 33.30 -18.13 6.76
C TYR A 252 33.19 -19.07 7.96
N GLU A 253 33.45 -20.38 7.81
CA GLU A 253 33.35 -21.35 8.92
C GLU A 253 34.14 -20.92 10.16
N ALA A 254 35.33 -20.36 9.97
CA ALA A 254 36.17 -19.85 11.06
C ALA A 254 35.55 -18.65 11.80
N THR A 255 34.70 -17.87 11.13
CA THR A 255 34.03 -16.69 11.70
C THR A 255 32.61 -16.97 12.19
N SER A 256 32.00 -18.09 11.79
CA SER A 256 30.62 -18.45 12.17
C SER A 256 30.41 -18.51 13.69
N PRO A 257 31.33 -19.09 14.50
CA PRO A 257 31.18 -19.07 15.96
C PRO A 257 31.21 -17.65 16.56
N LEU A 258 31.99 -16.74 15.96
CA LEU A 258 32.05 -15.34 16.39
C LEU A 258 30.72 -14.63 16.10
N ALA A 259 30.19 -14.82 14.89
CA ALA A 259 28.92 -14.25 14.46
C ALA A 259 27.73 -14.76 15.31
N LEU A 260 27.67 -16.08 15.56
CA LEU A 260 26.64 -16.68 16.41
C LEU A 260 26.78 -16.22 17.87
N GLY A 261 28.01 -16.18 18.40
CA GLY A 261 28.27 -15.67 19.74
C GLY A 261 27.82 -14.22 19.91
N LEU A 262 28.07 -13.37 18.90
CA LEU A 262 27.57 -11.99 18.87
C LEU A 262 26.04 -11.94 18.85
N PHE A 263 25.40 -12.75 18.01
CA PHE A 263 23.94 -12.80 17.94
C PHE A 263 23.30 -13.18 19.27
N ASP A 264 23.86 -14.18 19.94
CA ASP A 264 23.37 -14.66 21.23
C ASP A 264 23.57 -13.62 22.33
N LEU A 265 24.76 -13.01 22.41
CA LEU A 265 25.05 -11.96 23.39
C LEU A 265 24.22 -10.69 23.14
N LEU A 266 23.98 -10.33 21.88
CA LEU A 266 23.22 -9.16 21.45
C LEU A 266 21.74 -9.47 21.19
N ARG A 267 21.25 -10.63 21.65
CA ARG A 267 19.85 -11.01 21.50
C ARG A 267 18.93 -9.94 22.10
N LEU A 268 17.86 -9.62 21.40
CA LEU A 268 16.89 -8.64 21.85
C LEU A 268 16.06 -9.21 23.01
N ARG A 269 15.60 -8.34 23.91
CA ARG A 269 14.71 -8.69 25.05
C ARG A 269 15.33 -9.69 26.03
N THR A 270 16.65 -9.74 26.11
CA THR A 270 17.38 -10.56 27.09
C THR A 270 18.30 -9.69 27.96
N PRO A 271 18.29 -9.87 29.30
CA PRO A 271 19.19 -9.18 30.21
C PRO A 271 20.67 -9.36 29.83
N LYS A 272 21.45 -8.27 29.85
CA LYS A 272 22.90 -8.30 29.66
C LYS A 272 23.63 -8.37 31.00
N VAL A 273 24.71 -9.16 31.08
CA VAL A 273 25.54 -9.27 32.29
C VAL A 273 26.75 -8.34 32.20
N ALA A 274 27.39 -8.03 33.33
CA ALA A 274 28.45 -7.02 33.43
C ALA A 274 29.65 -7.27 32.47
N ASP A 275 29.98 -8.52 32.19
CA ASP A 275 31.10 -8.90 31.30
C ASP A 275 30.68 -9.02 29.82
N SER A 276 29.39 -8.89 29.49
CA SER A 276 28.89 -9.07 28.11
C SER A 276 29.43 -8.02 27.15
N GLN A 277 29.60 -6.77 27.59
CA GLN A 277 30.01 -5.67 26.72
C GLN A 277 31.43 -5.87 26.19
N GLY A 278 32.39 -6.20 27.08
CA GLY A 278 33.78 -6.48 26.71
C GLY A 278 33.88 -7.66 25.75
N ARG A 279 33.16 -8.77 26.05
CA ARG A 279 33.10 -9.94 25.15
C ARG A 279 32.54 -9.60 23.78
N CYS A 280 31.45 -8.81 23.70
CA CYS A 280 30.91 -8.36 22.42
C CYS A 280 31.94 -7.54 21.63
N PHE A 281 32.66 -6.64 22.29
CA PHE A 281 33.70 -5.84 21.65
C PHE A 281 34.82 -6.72 21.09
N GLU A 282 35.33 -7.67 21.87
CA GLU A 282 36.36 -8.63 21.44
C GLU A 282 35.90 -9.47 20.24
N LEU A 283 34.66 -9.98 20.27
CA LEU A 283 34.09 -10.74 19.17
C LEU A 283 33.89 -9.88 17.91
N LEU A 284 33.46 -8.62 18.06
CA LEU A 284 33.31 -7.69 16.93
C LEU A 284 34.66 -7.37 16.29
N ASP A 285 35.70 -7.12 17.08
CA ASP A 285 37.04 -6.82 16.59
C ASP A 285 37.64 -8.03 15.85
N GLN A 286 37.52 -9.22 16.44
CA GLN A 286 37.94 -10.48 15.79
C GLN A 286 37.15 -10.74 14.50
N LEU A 287 35.83 -10.58 14.53
CA LEU A 287 34.98 -10.77 13.36
C LEU A 287 35.39 -9.82 12.23
N ARG A 288 35.56 -8.53 12.54
CA ARG A 288 36.00 -7.52 11.57
C ARG A 288 37.36 -7.86 10.96
N SER A 289 38.36 -8.15 11.79
CA SER A 289 39.72 -8.45 11.33
C SER A 289 39.77 -9.68 10.40
N GLN A 290 38.93 -10.69 10.67
CA GLN A 290 38.83 -11.87 9.81
C GLN A 290 38.00 -11.58 8.55
N GLN A 291 36.88 -10.87 8.66
CA GLN A 291 36.05 -10.52 7.50
C GLN A 291 36.78 -9.61 6.51
N GLU A 292 37.62 -8.68 6.95
CA GLU A 292 38.45 -7.85 6.06
C GLU A 292 39.38 -8.71 5.16
N LYS A 293 39.72 -9.93 5.58
CA LYS A 293 40.54 -10.88 4.81
C LYS A 293 39.69 -11.83 3.95
N LEU A 294 38.54 -12.25 4.46
CA LEU A 294 37.71 -13.32 3.87
C LEU A 294 36.59 -12.77 2.95
N ASP A 295 36.07 -11.58 3.23
CA ASP A 295 34.88 -11.01 2.59
C ASP A 295 35.20 -9.85 1.63
N ILE A 296 36.12 -10.08 0.70
CA ILE A 296 36.63 -9.05 -0.23
C ILE A 296 35.50 -8.32 -1.00
N ASN A 297 34.39 -9.01 -1.27
CA ASN A 297 33.25 -8.50 -2.03
C ASN A 297 32.09 -7.97 -1.17
N ASN A 298 32.21 -7.97 0.16
CA ASN A 298 31.14 -7.61 1.10
C ASN A 298 29.87 -8.47 0.95
N GLU A 299 30.03 -9.79 0.79
CA GLU A 299 28.95 -10.76 0.60
C GLU A 299 28.30 -11.18 1.93
N ALA A 300 28.95 -10.96 3.07
CA ALA A 300 28.44 -11.23 4.41
C ALA A 300 28.66 -10.07 5.40
N THR A 301 29.36 -9.01 4.98
CA THR A 301 29.78 -7.86 5.81
C THR A 301 28.61 -7.10 6.43
N TYR A 302 27.42 -7.12 5.81
CA TYR A 302 26.21 -6.52 6.41
C TYR A 302 25.93 -7.07 7.81
N TYR A 303 26.30 -8.33 8.08
CA TYR A 303 26.07 -8.97 9.37
C TYR A 303 26.92 -8.34 10.47
N TYR A 304 28.17 -7.97 10.16
CA TYR A 304 29.01 -7.19 11.07
C TYR A 304 28.37 -5.84 11.36
N HIS A 305 27.96 -5.10 10.33
CA HIS A 305 27.28 -3.81 10.52
C HIS A 305 26.00 -3.96 11.35
N TRP A 306 25.23 -5.02 11.15
CA TRP A 306 24.02 -5.29 11.93
C TRP A 306 24.33 -5.56 13.41
N MET A 307 25.32 -6.43 13.69
CA MET A 307 25.72 -6.71 15.07
C MET A 307 26.38 -5.49 15.73
N ASN A 308 27.17 -4.72 14.98
CA ASN A 308 27.77 -3.48 15.46
C ASN A 308 26.70 -2.43 15.76
N ALA A 309 25.66 -2.30 14.92
CA ALA A 309 24.52 -1.44 15.18
C ALA A 309 23.81 -1.81 16.50
N ARG A 310 23.55 -3.11 16.74
CA ARG A 310 22.99 -3.58 18.01
C ARG A 310 23.92 -3.32 19.20
N TYR A 311 25.22 -3.56 19.05
CA TYR A 311 26.21 -3.31 20.10
C TYR A 311 26.28 -1.83 20.49
N LEU A 312 26.36 -0.92 19.51
CA LEU A 312 26.34 0.51 19.72
C LEU A 312 25.04 0.94 20.40
N LEU A 313 23.91 0.44 19.91
CA LEU A 313 22.61 0.74 20.49
C LEU A 313 22.54 0.30 21.95
N HIS A 314 22.91 -0.95 22.26
CA HIS A 314 22.92 -1.49 23.61
C HIS A 314 23.96 -0.80 24.53
N SER A 315 24.95 -0.13 23.95
CA SER A 315 25.91 0.73 24.66
C SER A 315 25.40 2.16 24.90
N GLY A 316 24.22 2.51 24.36
CA GLY A 316 23.63 3.85 24.47
C GLY A 316 23.99 4.81 23.33
N GLU A 317 24.73 4.35 22.31
CA GLU A 317 25.21 5.15 21.18
C GLU A 317 24.18 5.15 20.03
N LEU A 318 23.03 5.79 20.27
CA LEU A 318 21.86 5.73 19.38
C LEU A 318 22.16 6.21 17.94
N LEU A 319 22.86 7.34 17.78
CA LEU A 319 23.13 7.90 16.44
C LEU A 319 24.12 7.04 15.64
N ALA A 320 25.18 6.55 16.28
CA ALA A 320 26.16 5.68 15.65
C ALA A 320 25.51 4.34 15.24
N ALA A 321 24.60 3.81 16.04
CA ALA A 321 23.82 2.63 15.69
C ALA A 321 23.00 2.83 14.40
N VAL A 322 22.38 4.01 14.21
CA VAL A 322 21.62 4.32 12.98
C VAL A 322 22.52 4.33 11.74
N ASP A 323 23.75 4.87 11.86
CA ASP A 323 24.71 4.87 10.77
C ASP A 323 25.14 3.44 10.38
N GLU A 324 25.37 2.56 11.36
CA GLU A 324 25.66 1.15 11.12
C GLU A 324 24.47 0.38 10.55
N TYR A 325 23.24 0.63 11.04
CA TYR A 325 22.02 0.06 10.47
C TYR A 325 21.84 0.44 9.00
N LYS A 326 22.24 1.65 8.60
CA LYS A 326 22.20 2.08 7.21
C LYS A 326 23.16 1.26 6.34
N LEU A 327 24.37 0.99 6.82
CA LEU A 327 25.33 0.14 6.10
C LEU A 327 24.84 -1.30 6.00
N ALA A 328 24.28 -1.85 7.08
CA ALA A 328 23.67 -3.18 7.08
C ALA A 328 22.52 -3.27 6.07
N PHE A 329 21.61 -2.30 6.07
CA PHE A 329 20.49 -2.21 5.14
C PHE A 329 20.94 -2.16 3.68
N GLU A 330 21.92 -1.32 3.34
CA GLU A 330 22.40 -1.14 1.96
C GLU A 330 23.02 -2.42 1.38
N GLN A 331 23.60 -3.27 2.23
CA GLN A 331 24.29 -4.50 1.82
C GLN A 331 23.41 -5.76 1.86
N VAL A 332 22.34 -5.78 2.69
CA VAL A 332 21.51 -6.98 2.90
C VAL A 332 20.35 -7.10 1.90
N ILE A 333 19.82 -5.98 1.39
CA ILE A 333 18.68 -6.00 0.47
C ILE A 333 19.00 -6.81 -0.80
N TYR A 334 18.06 -7.64 -1.23
CA TYR A 334 18.25 -8.57 -2.35
C TYR A 334 19.41 -9.56 -2.17
N ARG A 335 19.76 -9.90 -0.92
CA ARG A 335 20.71 -10.97 -0.57
C ARG A 335 20.17 -11.95 0.48
N GLN A 336 19.67 -11.42 1.60
CA GLN A 336 19.13 -12.22 2.70
C GLN A 336 17.80 -11.60 3.13
N GLY A 337 16.67 -12.16 2.68
CA GLY A 337 15.36 -11.55 2.91
C GLY A 337 14.90 -11.51 4.37
N GLU A 338 15.10 -12.58 5.14
CA GLU A 338 14.70 -12.65 6.55
C GLU A 338 15.47 -11.66 7.44
N ASN A 339 16.78 -11.53 7.21
CA ASN A 339 17.62 -10.57 7.91
C ASN A 339 17.35 -9.15 7.43
N ALA A 340 17.09 -8.94 6.13
CA ALA A 340 16.68 -7.63 5.62
C ALA A 340 15.40 -7.14 6.31
N GLU A 341 14.41 -8.01 6.50
CA GLU A 341 13.18 -7.70 7.23
C GLU A 341 13.46 -7.25 8.67
N LYS A 342 14.26 -8.03 9.43
CA LYS A 342 14.67 -7.67 10.79
C LYS A 342 15.42 -6.35 10.85
N ILE A 343 16.41 -6.17 9.97
CA ILE A 343 17.24 -4.95 9.88
C ILE A 343 16.37 -3.74 9.54
N ILE A 344 15.43 -3.85 8.59
CA ILE A 344 14.54 -2.74 8.21
C ILE A 344 13.70 -2.30 9.41
N ILE A 345 13.07 -3.23 10.12
CA ILE A 345 12.22 -2.91 11.29
C ILE A 345 13.07 -2.31 12.41
N GLU A 346 14.19 -2.94 12.76
CA GLU A 346 15.12 -2.44 13.78
C GLU A 346 15.64 -1.03 13.45
N ALA A 347 16.02 -0.79 12.19
CA ALA A 347 16.52 0.49 11.73
C ALA A 347 15.43 1.58 11.73
N ILE A 348 14.19 1.28 11.32
CA ILE A 348 13.08 2.25 11.35
C ILE A 348 12.83 2.69 12.80
N VAL A 349 12.68 1.72 13.69
CA VAL A 349 12.37 1.96 15.10
C VAL A 349 13.49 2.73 15.80
N THR A 350 14.75 2.36 15.54
CA THR A 350 15.93 3.05 16.08
C THR A 350 16.05 4.48 15.53
N ALA A 351 15.91 4.67 14.22
CA ALA A 351 16.01 5.99 13.59
C ALA A 351 14.87 6.93 14.00
N CYS A 352 13.66 6.40 14.23
CA CYS A 352 12.54 7.18 14.75
C CYS A 352 12.74 7.58 16.21
N ARG A 353 13.47 6.78 17.02
CA ARG A 353 13.78 7.11 18.41
C ARG A 353 14.78 8.28 18.55
N CYS A 354 15.51 8.63 17.51
CA CYS A 354 16.42 9.78 17.54
C CYS A 354 15.67 11.11 17.77
N PRO A 355 16.25 12.07 18.52
CA PRO A 355 15.66 13.41 18.70
C PRO A 355 15.44 14.18 17.40
N LYS A 356 16.32 13.96 16.41
CA LYS A 356 16.20 14.49 15.05
C LYS A 356 16.21 13.32 14.06
N PRO A 357 15.06 12.67 13.80
CA PRO A 357 14.98 11.52 12.92
C PRO A 357 15.47 11.84 11.51
N ASN A 358 16.36 11.01 10.96
CA ASN A 358 16.82 11.16 9.58
C ASN A 358 15.72 10.71 8.60
N LYS A 359 14.80 11.62 8.28
CA LYS A 359 13.64 11.33 7.41
C LYS A 359 14.05 10.75 6.05
N ARG A 360 15.20 11.17 5.50
CA ARG A 360 15.70 10.62 4.23
C ARG A 360 16.03 9.13 4.34
N PHE A 361 16.68 8.71 5.42
CA PHE A 361 16.98 7.29 5.64
C PHE A 361 15.72 6.50 5.99
N ILE A 362 14.86 7.02 6.87
CA ILE A 362 13.58 6.38 7.22
C ILE A 362 12.74 6.13 5.96
N ASN A 363 12.64 7.12 5.08
CA ASN A 363 11.93 6.98 3.80
C ASN A 363 12.49 5.85 2.92
N ARG A 364 13.82 5.64 2.88
CA ARG A 364 14.43 4.52 2.15
C ARG A 364 14.01 3.18 2.73
N LEU A 365 14.03 3.05 4.06
CA LEU A 365 13.55 1.86 4.76
C LEU A 365 12.07 1.61 4.50
N ARG A 366 11.22 2.65 4.58
CA ARG A 366 9.78 2.57 4.28
C ARG A 366 9.50 2.08 2.86
N ARG A 367 10.20 2.62 1.86
CA ARG A 367 10.06 2.19 0.46
C ARG A 367 10.32 0.70 0.32
N MET A 368 11.42 0.23 0.89
CA MET A 368 11.77 -1.19 0.79
C MET A 368 10.88 -2.08 1.65
N ALA A 369 10.40 -1.60 2.80
CA ALA A 369 9.40 -2.32 3.58
C ALA A 369 8.13 -2.58 2.76
N VAL A 370 7.67 -1.61 1.97
CA VAL A 370 6.50 -1.78 1.09
C VAL A 370 6.81 -2.68 -0.12
N VAL A 371 7.95 -2.46 -0.80
CA VAL A 371 8.36 -3.27 -1.97
C VAL A 371 8.54 -4.75 -1.60
N LEU A 372 9.13 -5.03 -0.43
CA LEU A 372 9.34 -6.38 0.10
C LEU A 372 8.12 -6.94 0.85
N LYS A 373 6.98 -6.23 0.85
CA LYS A 373 5.72 -6.65 1.50
C LYS A 373 5.82 -6.85 3.02
N ILE A 374 6.78 -6.18 3.67
CA ILE A 374 6.94 -6.11 5.13
C ILE A 374 5.93 -5.12 5.73
N ASP A 375 5.61 -4.04 5.01
CA ASP A 375 4.66 -3.03 5.47
C ASP A 375 3.71 -2.52 4.37
N LEU A 376 2.72 -1.74 4.77
CA LEU A 376 1.62 -1.21 3.97
C LEU A 376 2.03 0.04 3.20
N MET A 377 1.49 0.17 1.99
CA MET A 377 1.61 1.38 1.18
C MET A 377 0.82 2.52 1.85
N PRO A 378 1.41 3.73 1.96
CA PRO A 378 0.69 4.89 2.50
C PRO A 378 -0.54 5.23 1.64
N PRO A 379 -1.65 5.65 2.26
CA PRO A 379 -2.92 5.97 1.62
C PRO A 379 -2.83 7.36 0.99
N GLU A 380 -3.49 7.52 -0.14
CA GLU A 380 -3.51 8.77 -0.87
C GLU A 380 -4.69 9.64 -0.41
N HIS A 381 -4.37 10.74 0.28
CA HIS A 381 -5.37 11.71 0.74
C HIS A 381 -5.47 12.94 -0.18
N SER A 382 -4.65 13.00 -1.23
CA SER A 382 -4.74 14.01 -2.28
C SER A 382 -5.88 13.67 -3.25
N GLY A 383 -6.75 14.64 -3.53
CA GLY A 383 -7.62 14.59 -4.72
C GLY A 383 -6.85 14.92 -6.00
N ASP A 384 -7.47 14.75 -7.17
CA ASP A 384 -6.87 15.12 -8.46
C ASP A 384 -6.49 16.62 -8.55
N GLU A 385 -7.14 17.48 -7.76
CA GLU A 385 -6.81 18.90 -7.64
C GLU A 385 -5.62 19.19 -6.69
N ASP A 386 -5.36 18.31 -5.73
CA ASP A 386 -4.31 18.45 -4.72
C ASP A 386 -2.99 17.84 -5.23
N LYS A 387 -2.11 18.66 -5.80
CA LYS A 387 -0.79 18.24 -6.32
C LYS A 387 0.23 17.82 -5.23
N ALA A 388 -0.21 17.55 -4.00
CA ALA A 388 0.67 17.18 -2.91
C ALA A 388 1.18 15.75 -3.13
N LYS A 389 2.51 15.56 -3.11
CA LYS A 389 3.09 14.21 -3.19
C LYS A 389 2.74 13.43 -1.92
N PRO A 390 2.32 12.15 -2.02
CA PRO A 390 2.09 11.31 -0.86
C PRO A 390 3.32 11.29 0.06
N GLN A 391 3.10 11.44 1.37
CA GLN A 391 4.18 11.31 2.33
C GLN A 391 4.49 9.82 2.56
N GLU A 392 5.78 9.45 2.46
CA GLU A 392 6.22 8.06 2.69
C GLU A 392 6.23 7.68 4.19
N ILE A 393 6.32 8.68 5.06
CA ILE A 393 6.11 8.59 6.50
C ILE A 393 5.62 9.93 7.05
N GLU A 394 4.62 9.86 7.91
CA GLU A 394 4.02 10.99 8.60
C GLU A 394 4.62 11.22 9.99
N SER A 395 4.47 12.42 10.53
CA SER A 395 5.05 12.80 11.84
C SER A 395 4.52 11.94 12.99
N TRP A 396 3.23 11.59 12.99
CA TRP A 396 2.65 10.72 14.01
C TRP A 396 3.13 9.26 13.88
N GLU A 397 3.47 8.79 12.68
CA GLU A 397 4.06 7.45 12.47
C GLU A 397 5.48 7.39 13.02
N ILE A 398 6.27 8.46 12.86
CA ILE A 398 7.59 8.59 13.52
C ILE A 398 7.43 8.45 15.03
N ALA A 399 6.46 9.15 15.62
CA ALA A 399 6.19 9.07 17.05
C ALA A 399 5.72 7.66 17.47
N ALA A 400 4.91 6.99 16.64
CA ALA A 400 4.46 5.62 16.89
C ALA A 400 5.59 4.59 16.84
N PHE A 401 6.44 4.65 15.80
CA PHE A 401 7.65 3.80 15.72
C PHE A 401 8.62 4.11 16.86
N SER A 402 8.78 5.38 17.23
CA SER A 402 9.59 5.77 18.37
C SER A 402 9.05 5.13 19.65
N GLN A 403 7.76 5.23 19.95
CA GLN A 403 7.16 4.60 21.13
C GLN A 403 7.35 3.07 21.13
N TYR A 404 7.20 2.46 19.95
CA TYR A 404 7.34 1.03 19.75
C TYR A 404 8.76 0.49 19.97
N PHE A 405 9.78 1.36 19.98
CA PHE A 405 11.17 1.02 20.33
C PHE A 405 11.30 0.20 21.61
N ASN A 406 10.53 0.53 22.65
CA ASN A 406 10.63 -0.16 23.94
C ASN A 406 10.18 -1.63 23.85
N ALA A 407 9.32 -1.98 22.88
CA ALA A 407 8.89 -3.35 22.67
C ALA A 407 9.98 -4.19 21.99
N PHE A 408 10.83 -3.59 21.15
CA PHE A 408 11.95 -4.26 20.48
C PHE A 408 13.22 -4.26 21.34
N PHE A 409 13.65 -3.07 21.75
CA PHE A 409 14.85 -2.81 22.53
C PHE A 409 14.45 -2.45 23.97
N THR A 410 14.08 -3.47 24.73
CA THR A 410 13.77 -3.32 26.16
C THR A 410 14.99 -2.80 26.92
N ARG A 411 14.77 -2.16 28.08
CA ARG A 411 15.86 -1.68 28.92
C ARG A 411 16.85 -2.78 29.31
N ASP A 412 16.36 -4.00 29.49
CA ASP A 412 17.19 -5.18 29.81
C ASP A 412 18.13 -5.58 28.68
N SER A 413 17.85 -5.16 27.44
CA SER A 413 18.73 -5.42 26.30
C SER A 413 20.02 -4.59 26.32
N PHE A 414 20.10 -3.56 27.16
CA PHE A 414 21.24 -2.65 27.24
C PHE A 414 22.30 -3.16 28.23
N PHE A 415 23.57 -2.82 27.97
CA PHE A 415 24.65 -3.19 28.87
C PHE A 415 24.53 -2.48 30.23
N PRO A 416 24.99 -3.11 31.33
CA PRO A 416 25.00 -2.46 32.63
C PRO A 416 25.75 -1.12 32.59
N GLY A 417 25.10 -0.05 33.03
CA GLY A 417 25.65 1.31 33.01
C GLY A 417 25.47 2.09 31.71
N ALA A 418 24.99 1.45 30.63
CA ALA A 418 24.68 2.14 29.39
C ALA A 418 23.46 3.07 29.54
N SER A 419 23.49 4.19 28.81
CA SER A 419 22.34 5.10 28.78
C SER A 419 21.20 4.50 27.95
N TYR A 420 19.98 4.52 28.50
CA TYR A 420 18.80 4.09 27.76
C TYR A 420 18.18 5.30 27.04
N PRO A 421 17.97 5.24 25.71
CA PRO A 421 17.48 6.39 24.95
C PRO A 421 16.03 6.73 25.32
N THR A 422 15.85 7.91 25.91
CA THR A 422 14.52 8.49 26.18
C THR A 422 13.75 8.67 24.88
N ASN A 423 12.43 8.54 24.91
CA ASN A 423 11.59 8.89 23.75
C ASN A 423 11.53 10.43 23.64
N PRO A 424 12.01 11.05 22.55
CA PRO A 424 11.92 12.49 22.37
C PRO A 424 10.60 12.92 21.70
N HIS A 425 9.77 11.95 21.29
CA HIS A 425 8.52 12.17 20.55
C HIS A 425 7.33 11.83 21.43
N ASP A 426 6.99 12.73 22.36
CA ASP A 426 5.83 12.61 23.29
C ASP A 426 4.50 12.87 22.59
N THR A 427 4.42 12.52 21.31
CA THR A 427 3.37 12.94 20.40
C THR A 427 2.46 11.81 19.96
N ASN A 428 2.67 10.58 20.43
CA ASN A 428 1.80 9.44 20.21
C ASN A 428 1.49 8.75 21.55
N GLY A 429 0.22 8.42 21.77
CA GLY A 429 -0.26 7.89 23.05
C GLY A 429 -1.74 8.16 23.25
N VAL A 430 -2.31 7.60 24.33
CA VAL A 430 -3.66 7.94 24.77
C VAL A 430 -3.65 9.39 25.26
N TRP A 431 -4.59 10.18 24.75
CA TRP A 431 -4.81 11.53 25.26
C TRP A 431 -5.82 11.48 26.39
N MET A 432 -5.37 11.84 27.58
CA MET A 432 -6.22 11.99 28.77
C MET A 432 -6.08 13.42 29.26
N VAL A 433 -7.20 14.01 29.67
CA VAL A 433 -7.24 15.34 30.27
C VAL A 433 -7.32 15.14 31.78
N ASP A 434 -6.53 15.89 32.54
CA ASP A 434 -6.54 15.88 34.00
C ASP A 434 -7.65 16.81 34.55
N GLU A 435 -7.71 16.96 35.88
CA GLU A 435 -8.68 17.86 36.53
C GLU A 435 -8.33 19.36 36.35
N THR A 436 -7.26 19.69 35.61
CA THR A 436 -6.82 21.06 35.43
C THR A 436 -7.78 21.82 34.52
N THR A 437 -8.64 22.62 35.12
CA THR A 437 -9.53 23.53 34.39
C THR A 437 -8.77 24.80 34.02
N HIS A 438 -8.60 25.06 32.73
CA HIS A 438 -8.03 26.32 32.26
C HIS A 438 -9.06 27.45 32.38
N GLN A 439 -8.65 28.56 32.98
CA GLN A 439 -9.51 29.73 33.13
C GLN A 439 -9.56 30.55 31.85
N LEU A 440 -10.75 31.04 31.53
CA LEU A 440 -11.00 31.92 30.39
C LEU A 440 -10.24 33.26 30.53
N ASP A 441 -9.49 33.63 29.50
CA ASP A 441 -8.69 34.87 29.43
C ASP A 441 -9.20 35.75 28.27
N ILE A 442 -10.02 36.75 28.58
CA ILE A 442 -10.62 37.64 27.57
C ILE A 442 -9.67 38.71 27.05
N GLU A 443 -8.60 39.02 27.77
CA GLU A 443 -7.58 39.99 27.32
C GLU A 443 -6.69 39.39 26.23
N LYS A 444 -6.49 38.07 26.27
CA LYS A 444 -5.74 37.31 25.28
C LYS A 444 -6.61 36.22 24.66
N PRO A 445 -7.62 36.57 23.84
CA PRO A 445 -8.65 35.63 23.35
C PRO A 445 -8.06 34.41 22.62
N ASP A 446 -6.91 34.52 21.97
CA ASP A 446 -6.23 33.44 21.24
C ASP A 446 -5.09 32.76 22.03
N LYS A 447 -5.05 32.93 23.35
CA LYS A 447 -4.08 32.25 24.23
C LYS A 447 -4.12 30.73 24.03
N VAL A 448 -2.95 30.11 24.11
CA VAL A 448 -2.79 28.67 23.88
C VAL A 448 -2.55 27.98 25.21
N PHE A 449 -3.33 26.93 25.47
CA PHE A 449 -3.22 26.06 26.64
C PHE A 449 -2.45 24.78 26.29
N SER A 450 -1.71 24.27 27.27
CA SER A 450 -1.21 22.90 27.29
C SER A 450 -2.28 22.02 27.91
N VAL A 451 -2.89 21.16 27.11
CA VAL A 451 -4.04 20.33 27.52
C VAL A 451 -3.67 18.85 27.44
N GLY A 452 -3.67 18.19 28.60
CA GLY A 452 -3.35 16.77 28.74
C GLY A 452 -2.66 16.49 30.07
N MET A 453 -2.76 15.25 30.53
CA MET A 453 -2.16 14.79 31.79
C MET A 453 -0.63 14.72 31.69
N GLU A 454 0.06 15.06 32.79
CA GLU A 454 1.51 14.89 32.92
C GLU A 454 1.93 13.42 32.65
N GLY A 455 2.98 13.24 31.85
CA GLY A 455 3.44 11.92 31.39
C GLY A 455 2.58 11.28 30.28
N GLY A 456 1.49 11.93 29.87
CA GLY A 456 0.65 11.55 28.72
C GLY A 456 0.83 12.48 27.52
N LEU A 457 -0.03 12.33 26.51
CA LEU A 457 -0.05 13.23 25.36
C LEU A 457 -0.48 14.64 25.81
N VAL A 458 0.28 15.67 25.45
CA VAL A 458 -0.12 17.08 25.68
C VAL A 458 -0.36 17.76 24.33
N LYS A 459 -1.51 18.41 24.19
CA LYS A 459 -1.87 19.20 23.01
C LYS A 459 -1.77 20.68 23.31
N GLN A 460 -1.26 21.45 22.36
CA GLN A 460 -1.35 22.91 22.40
C GLN A 460 -2.68 23.32 21.77
N MET A 461 -3.56 23.96 22.53
CA MET A 461 -4.92 24.29 22.11
C MET A 461 -5.22 25.77 22.35
N PRO A 462 -5.53 26.56 21.31
CA PRO A 462 -6.12 27.89 21.49
C PRO A 462 -7.37 27.81 22.37
N GLN A 463 -7.66 28.85 23.17
CA GLN A 463 -8.78 28.85 24.11
C GLN A 463 -10.10 28.43 23.46
N LEU A 464 -10.37 28.97 22.27
CA LEU A 464 -11.60 28.66 21.54
C LEU A 464 -11.70 27.16 21.20
N VAL A 465 -10.58 26.53 20.83
CA VAL A 465 -10.53 25.08 20.53
C VAL A 465 -10.70 24.27 21.82
N TYR A 466 -10.07 24.68 22.92
CA TYR A 466 -10.20 24.01 24.21
C TYR A 466 -11.64 24.08 24.76
N PHE A 467 -12.26 25.26 24.78
CA PHE A 467 -13.64 25.38 25.27
C PHE A 467 -14.64 24.70 24.33
N SER A 468 -14.37 24.64 23.01
CA SER A 468 -15.15 23.81 22.09
C SER A 468 -15.09 22.31 22.41
N MET A 469 -13.93 21.80 22.84
CA MET A 469 -13.80 20.41 23.30
C MET A 469 -14.65 20.15 24.55
N LEU A 470 -14.72 21.11 25.47
CA LEU A 470 -15.53 21.03 26.69
C LEU A 470 -17.01 21.32 26.46
N GLU A 471 -17.40 21.72 25.25
CA GLU A 471 -18.75 22.16 24.90
C GLU A 471 -19.26 23.35 25.74
N ASP A 472 -18.35 24.24 26.18
CA ASP A 472 -18.70 25.42 26.98
C ASP A 472 -19.17 26.58 26.10
N VAL A 473 -20.48 26.60 25.82
CA VAL A 473 -21.16 27.61 24.99
C VAL A 473 -20.95 29.04 25.54
N ASN A 474 -20.90 29.23 26.86
CA ASN A 474 -20.77 30.54 27.47
C ASN A 474 -19.37 31.12 27.30
N ALA A 475 -18.34 30.31 27.54
CA ALA A 475 -16.96 30.70 27.33
C ALA A 475 -16.71 31.05 25.86
N ILE A 476 -17.26 30.25 24.94
CA ILE A 476 -17.10 30.45 23.49
C ILE A 476 -17.80 31.72 23.04
N SER A 477 -19.03 31.98 23.48
CA SER A 477 -19.73 33.23 23.18
C SER A 477 -18.93 34.45 23.67
N THR A 478 -18.37 34.38 24.87
CA THR A 478 -17.53 35.44 25.45
C THR A 478 -16.25 35.68 24.65
N LEU A 479 -15.57 34.61 24.21
CA LEU A 479 -14.37 34.70 23.36
C LEU A 479 -14.68 35.30 21.99
N LEU A 480 -15.79 34.89 21.37
CA LEU A 480 -16.22 35.41 20.08
C LEU A 480 -16.61 36.90 20.13
N ASN A 481 -17.17 37.35 21.25
CA ASN A 481 -17.43 38.78 21.50
C ASN A 481 -16.14 39.56 21.75
N SER A 482 -15.11 38.89 22.26
CA SER A 482 -13.77 39.43 22.47
C SER A 482 -12.85 39.29 21.24
N SER A 483 -13.43 39.03 20.06
CA SER A 483 -12.71 38.91 18.77
C SER A 483 -11.70 37.75 18.67
N ALA A 484 -11.93 36.62 19.36
CA ALA A 484 -11.15 35.39 19.16
C ALA A 484 -11.18 34.92 17.70
N ASP A 485 -10.04 34.47 17.19
CA ASP A 485 -9.91 33.98 15.81
C ASP A 485 -10.38 32.53 15.70
N VAL A 486 -11.52 32.35 15.00
CA VAL A 486 -12.12 31.04 14.73
C VAL A 486 -11.26 30.12 13.85
N ASN A 487 -10.21 30.65 13.22
CA ASN A 487 -9.33 29.94 12.30
C ASN A 487 -8.07 29.37 12.97
N ARG A 488 -7.93 29.52 14.29
CA ARG A 488 -6.79 28.96 15.03
C ARG A 488 -6.95 27.45 15.18
N LEU A 489 -5.84 26.74 15.03
CA LEU A 489 -5.79 25.28 15.11
C LEU A 489 -5.02 24.83 16.36
N SER A 490 -5.37 23.66 16.88
CA SER A 490 -4.51 22.96 17.84
C SER A 490 -3.20 22.51 17.18
N SER A 491 -2.23 22.07 17.98
CA SER A 491 -1.02 21.42 17.48
C SER A 491 -1.26 20.13 16.68
N ARG A 492 -2.51 19.63 16.64
CA ARG A 492 -2.93 18.43 15.89
C ARG A 492 -3.88 18.75 14.74
N ASN A 493 -3.92 20.03 14.36
CA ASN A 493 -4.76 20.55 13.29
C ASN A 493 -6.27 20.45 13.60
N GLU A 494 -6.67 20.46 14.87
CA GLU A 494 -8.08 20.49 15.25
C GLU A 494 -8.56 21.94 15.31
N SER A 495 -9.69 22.24 14.67
CA SER A 495 -10.35 23.54 14.72
C SER A 495 -11.52 23.53 15.69
N ALA A 496 -11.91 24.71 16.19
CA ALA A 496 -13.07 24.86 17.06
C ALA A 496 -14.36 24.37 16.37
N ILE A 497 -14.51 24.63 15.06
CA ILE A 497 -15.67 24.19 14.27
C ILE A 497 -15.68 22.68 14.07
N LEU A 498 -14.51 22.03 13.89
CA LEU A 498 -14.43 20.57 13.82
C LEU A 498 -14.92 19.93 15.11
N LEU A 499 -14.45 20.40 16.27
CA LEU A 499 -14.87 19.86 17.57
C LEU A 499 -16.37 20.05 17.83
N ALA A 500 -16.93 21.20 17.41
CA ALA A 500 -18.37 21.44 17.44
C ALA A 500 -19.14 20.39 16.62
N ILE A 501 -18.65 20.02 15.45
CA ILE A 501 -19.27 18.98 14.61
C ILE A 501 -19.13 17.60 15.26
N GLN A 502 -17.96 17.29 15.82
CA GLN A 502 -17.72 16.02 16.51
C GLN A 502 -18.61 15.83 17.75
N SER A 503 -19.06 16.93 18.38
CA SER A 503 -20.05 16.87 19.47
C SER A 503 -21.42 16.32 19.05
N MET A 504 -21.69 16.28 17.74
CA MET A 504 -22.97 15.86 17.15
C MET A 504 -22.89 14.55 16.36
N GLN A 505 -21.74 13.88 16.32
CA GLN A 505 -21.56 12.65 15.54
C GLN A 505 -22.29 11.46 16.17
N ALA A 506 -22.99 10.68 15.35
CA ALA A 506 -23.78 9.53 15.83
C ALA A 506 -22.98 8.22 15.88
N ASN A 507 -21.84 8.16 15.20
CA ASN A 507 -20.97 6.99 15.04
C ASN A 507 -19.74 7.00 15.97
N VAL A 508 -19.81 7.73 17.10
CA VAL A 508 -18.74 7.78 18.10
C VAL A 508 -19.18 7.15 19.42
N MET A 509 -18.21 6.61 20.16
CA MET A 509 -18.43 6.04 21.48
C MET A 509 -17.33 6.52 22.45
N PRO A 510 -17.69 7.15 23.59
CA PRO A 510 -19.04 7.57 23.98
C PRO A 510 -19.62 8.68 23.10
N LEU A 511 -20.94 8.90 23.16
CA LEU A 511 -21.56 10.08 22.56
C LEU A 511 -21.22 11.34 23.35
N ASN A 512 -21.12 12.45 22.62
CA ASN A 512 -21.05 13.80 23.16
C ASN A 512 -22.47 14.38 23.37
N SER A 513 -22.61 15.68 23.64
CA SER A 513 -23.91 16.26 24.02
C SER A 513 -25.00 16.16 22.94
N MET A 514 -24.62 15.99 21.68
CA MET A 514 -25.51 16.03 20.51
C MET A 514 -26.21 17.39 20.29
N LYS A 515 -25.74 18.49 20.91
CA LYS A 515 -26.33 19.83 20.75
C LYS A 515 -25.72 20.60 19.59
N GLU A 516 -26.55 21.43 18.94
CA GLU A 516 -26.13 22.24 17.78
C GLU A 516 -25.68 23.67 18.14
N GLU A 517 -26.00 24.12 19.36
CA GLU A 517 -25.77 25.50 19.84
C GLU A 517 -24.34 25.99 19.56
N LEU A 518 -23.35 25.13 19.83
CA LEU A 518 -21.95 25.43 19.60
C LEU A 518 -21.61 25.67 18.12
N PHE A 519 -22.11 24.79 17.23
CA PHE A 519 -21.90 24.94 15.80
C PHE A 519 -22.56 26.22 15.28
N GLN A 520 -23.76 26.55 15.76
CA GLN A 520 -24.48 27.76 15.36
C GLN A 520 -23.71 29.03 15.73
N LEU A 521 -23.09 29.10 16.90
CA LEU A 521 -22.27 30.24 17.30
C LEU A 521 -21.02 30.38 16.42
N LEU A 522 -20.29 29.29 16.21
CA LEU A 522 -19.03 29.31 15.47
C LEU A 522 -19.23 29.56 13.97
N SER A 523 -20.30 29.05 13.38
CA SER A 523 -20.59 29.19 11.94
C SER A 523 -21.08 30.58 11.52
N GLN A 524 -21.42 31.46 12.47
CA GLN A 524 -21.75 32.86 12.20
C GLN A 524 -20.51 33.72 11.89
N LYS A 525 -19.31 33.25 12.23
CA LYS A 525 -18.05 33.96 12.03
C LYS A 525 -17.40 33.55 10.70
N PRO A 526 -16.55 34.40 10.10
CA PRO A 526 -15.89 34.07 8.84
C PRO A 526 -14.78 33.02 9.03
N HIS A 527 -14.93 31.88 8.36
CA HIS A 527 -13.91 30.82 8.31
C HIS A 527 -13.13 30.86 7.00
N LYS A 528 -11.84 30.54 7.07
CA LYS A 528 -10.99 30.37 5.89
C LYS A 528 -11.18 28.97 5.33
N ARG A 529 -11.32 28.85 4.00
CA ARG A 529 -11.34 27.56 3.29
C ARG A 529 -10.15 26.67 3.68
N SER A 530 -8.95 27.23 3.82
CA SER A 530 -7.76 26.48 4.24
C SER A 530 -7.92 25.79 5.60
N VAL A 531 -8.71 26.35 6.52
CA VAL A 531 -9.02 25.74 7.83
C VAL A 531 -10.14 24.71 7.70
N LEU A 532 -11.17 25.00 6.90
CA LEU A 532 -12.26 24.06 6.64
C LEU A 532 -11.80 22.79 5.92
N ASP A 533 -10.72 22.87 5.15
CA ASP A 533 -10.12 21.75 4.43
C ASP A 533 -8.90 21.14 5.15
N THR A 534 -8.52 21.67 6.31
CA THR A 534 -7.41 21.12 7.08
C THR A 534 -7.77 19.74 7.63
N LEU A 535 -6.87 18.77 7.42
CA LEU A 535 -7.01 17.42 7.98
C LEU A 535 -6.29 17.33 9.33
N THR A 536 -6.94 16.69 10.31
CA THR A 536 -6.28 16.32 11.57
C THR A 536 -5.10 15.40 11.30
N GLU A 537 -4.03 15.53 12.08
CA GLU A 537 -2.74 14.93 11.75
C GLU A 537 -2.80 13.40 11.57
N LYS A 538 -3.48 12.70 12.49
CA LYS A 538 -3.49 11.23 12.58
C LYS A 538 -4.68 10.57 11.91
N LYS A 539 -5.90 11.00 12.28
CA LYS A 539 -7.16 10.42 11.80
C LYS A 539 -7.63 11.04 10.49
N LYS A 540 -6.98 12.09 10.01
CA LYS A 540 -7.30 12.76 8.73
C LYS A 540 -8.75 13.26 8.64
N LEU A 541 -9.32 13.60 9.78
CA LEU A 541 -10.68 14.16 9.87
C LEU A 541 -10.73 15.54 9.24
N SER A 542 -11.75 15.79 8.42
CA SER A 542 -12.13 17.10 7.92
C SER A 542 -13.47 17.54 8.53
N PRO A 543 -13.72 18.85 8.70
CA PRO A 543 -15.01 19.38 9.10
C PRO A 543 -16.18 18.83 8.27
N LEU A 544 -16.08 18.87 6.93
CA LEU A 544 -17.17 18.40 6.07
C LEU A 544 -17.39 16.89 6.17
N GLY A 545 -16.31 16.09 6.19
CA GLY A 545 -16.39 14.64 6.36
C GLY A 545 -17.04 14.22 7.68
N CYS A 546 -16.65 14.87 8.79
CA CYS A 546 -17.28 14.66 10.08
C CYS A 546 -18.74 15.12 10.12
N ALA A 547 -19.10 16.17 9.38
CA ALA A 547 -20.47 16.69 9.32
C ALA A 547 -21.44 15.69 8.69
N ILE A 548 -20.99 14.91 7.70
CA ILE A 548 -21.79 13.83 7.11
C ILE A 548 -22.23 12.84 8.19
N GLN A 549 -21.31 12.46 9.08
CA GLN A 549 -21.54 11.48 10.16
C GLN A 549 -22.51 11.96 11.25
N THR A 550 -22.93 13.24 11.22
CA THR A 550 -24.00 13.76 12.10
C THR A 550 -25.40 13.45 11.57
N GLY A 551 -25.55 13.17 10.27
CA GLY A 551 -26.85 13.03 9.61
C GLY A 551 -27.64 14.34 9.48
N ARG A 552 -27.04 15.50 9.77
CA ARG A 552 -27.72 16.80 9.78
C ARG A 552 -27.41 17.60 8.52
N ILE A 553 -28.34 17.61 7.57
CA ILE A 553 -28.19 18.34 6.31
C ILE A 553 -27.93 19.84 6.50
N GLY A 554 -28.50 20.48 7.54
CA GLY A 554 -28.27 21.90 7.83
C GLY A 554 -26.80 22.21 8.14
N VAL A 555 -26.12 21.32 8.87
CA VAL A 555 -24.70 21.46 9.20
C VAL A 555 -23.83 21.29 7.96
N VAL A 556 -24.14 20.28 7.13
CA VAL A 556 -23.45 20.02 5.85
C VAL A 556 -23.59 21.23 4.91
N ARG A 557 -24.83 21.69 4.68
CA ARG A 557 -25.11 22.86 3.83
C ARG A 557 -24.34 24.09 4.30
N LYS A 558 -24.35 24.36 5.60
CA LYS A 558 -23.68 25.53 6.15
C LYS A 558 -22.16 25.50 5.93
N LEU A 559 -21.52 24.35 6.03
CA LEU A 559 -20.08 24.23 5.77
C LEU A 559 -19.72 24.45 4.29
N ILE A 560 -20.56 23.96 3.38
CA ILE A 560 -20.39 24.20 1.94
C ILE A 560 -20.55 25.70 1.63
N GLU A 561 -21.58 26.34 2.18
CA GLU A 561 -21.78 27.81 2.08
C GLU A 561 -20.58 28.60 2.62
N MET A 562 -19.91 28.08 3.66
CA MET A 562 -18.71 28.68 4.23
C MET A 562 -17.44 28.40 3.39
N GLY A 563 -17.55 27.60 2.33
CA GLY A 563 -16.48 27.32 1.37
C GLY A 563 -15.66 26.08 1.65
N ALA A 564 -16.17 25.10 2.41
CA ALA A 564 -15.53 23.78 2.53
C ALA A 564 -15.52 23.07 1.17
N SER A 565 -14.41 22.40 0.82
CA SER A 565 -14.31 21.69 -0.45
C SER A 565 -15.16 20.42 -0.44
N VAL A 566 -16.09 20.32 -1.40
CA VAL A 566 -17.11 19.25 -1.47
C VAL A 566 -16.48 17.85 -1.57
N ASP A 567 -15.40 17.71 -2.33
CA ASP A 567 -14.67 16.44 -2.50
C ASP A 567 -13.43 16.31 -1.61
N ARG A 568 -13.37 17.06 -0.51
CA ARG A 568 -12.23 16.95 0.43
C ARG A 568 -12.17 15.55 1.05
N ARG A 569 -11.23 14.74 0.57
CA ARG A 569 -10.96 13.41 1.12
C ARG A 569 -10.63 13.49 2.61
N HIS A 570 -11.23 12.60 3.39
CA HIS A 570 -11.12 12.57 4.84
C HIS A 570 -11.06 11.13 5.37
N ASP A 571 -10.81 11.02 6.67
CA ASP A 571 -10.56 9.76 7.37
C ASP A 571 -9.29 9.06 6.86
N THR A 572 -8.83 8.05 7.59
CA THR A 572 -7.60 7.28 7.38
C THR A 572 -7.51 6.59 6.02
N ILE A 573 -8.65 6.45 5.33
CA ILE A 573 -8.82 5.76 4.06
C ILE A 573 -8.91 6.76 2.89
N GLY A 574 -9.14 8.04 3.17
CA GLY A 574 -9.28 9.07 2.15
C GLY A 574 -10.62 9.01 1.39
N GLU A 575 -11.73 8.86 2.11
CA GLU A 575 -13.07 8.86 1.51
C GLU A 575 -13.53 10.26 1.10
N THR A 576 -14.24 10.38 -0.02
CA THR A 576 -14.98 11.61 -0.34
C THR A 576 -16.24 11.71 0.52
N PRO A 577 -16.70 12.93 0.87
CA PRO A 577 -17.95 13.12 1.63
C PRO A 577 -19.17 12.43 0.99
N LEU A 578 -19.26 12.39 -0.35
CA LEU A 578 -20.33 11.70 -1.06
C LEU A 578 -20.27 10.17 -0.85
N PHE A 579 -19.07 9.59 -0.93
CA PHE A 579 -18.88 8.16 -0.66
C PHE A 579 -19.30 7.80 0.77
N THR A 580 -18.86 8.58 1.76
CA THR A 580 -19.24 8.40 3.17
C THR A 580 -20.76 8.52 3.37
N ALA A 581 -21.42 9.51 2.75
CA ALA A 581 -22.87 9.70 2.88
C ALA A 581 -23.66 8.48 2.39
N ILE A 582 -23.28 7.93 1.23
CA ILE A 582 -23.92 6.74 0.66
C ILE A 582 -23.61 5.50 1.50
N GLY A 583 -22.37 5.32 1.95
CA GLY A 583 -21.99 4.22 2.83
C GLY A 583 -22.78 4.18 4.13
N LEU A 584 -23.09 5.34 4.71
CA LEU A 584 -23.88 5.44 5.95
C LEU A 584 -25.35 5.01 5.77
N ILE A 585 -25.90 5.04 4.54
CA ILE A 585 -27.24 4.50 4.25
C ILE A 585 -27.29 3.00 4.55
N ALA A 586 -26.20 2.27 4.29
CA ALA A 586 -26.13 0.81 4.50
C ALA A 586 -26.36 0.40 5.97
N HIS A 587 -26.07 1.26 6.94
CA HIS A 587 -26.39 1.00 8.35
C HIS A 587 -27.89 0.92 8.62
N HIS A 588 -28.71 1.59 7.81
CA HIS A 588 -30.17 1.61 7.92
C HIS A 588 -30.84 0.57 7.01
N THR A 589 -30.35 0.44 5.77
CA THR A 589 -30.99 -0.41 4.76
C THR A 589 -30.45 -1.84 4.73
N ARG A 590 -29.19 -2.06 5.12
CA ARG A 590 -28.49 -3.36 5.03
C ARG A 590 -27.54 -3.65 6.21
N PRO A 591 -27.98 -3.52 7.49
CA PRO A 591 -27.08 -3.59 8.65
C PRO A 591 -26.32 -4.91 8.79
N HIS A 592 -26.95 -6.05 8.49
CA HIS A 592 -26.31 -7.37 8.57
C HIS A 592 -25.22 -7.56 7.51
N LEU A 593 -25.45 -7.07 6.29
CA LEU A 593 -24.50 -7.16 5.19
C LEU A 593 -23.26 -6.30 5.50
N ASN A 594 -23.48 -5.06 5.95
CA ASN A 594 -22.40 -4.15 6.33
C ASN A 594 -21.52 -4.74 7.44
N ALA A 595 -22.15 -5.30 8.48
CA ALA A 595 -21.43 -6.00 9.55
C ALA A 595 -20.61 -7.19 9.02
N GLY A 596 -21.15 -7.98 8.08
CA GLY A 596 -20.43 -9.11 7.47
C GLY A 596 -19.27 -8.68 6.56
N HIS A 597 -19.38 -7.55 5.87
CA HIS A 597 -18.29 -6.99 5.06
C HIS A 597 -17.11 -6.56 5.92
N TRP A 598 -17.39 -5.87 7.03
CA TRP A 598 -16.36 -5.46 7.99
C TRP A 598 -15.53 -6.66 8.50
N GLU A 599 -16.19 -7.73 8.93
CA GLU A 599 -15.50 -8.93 9.42
C GLU A 599 -14.62 -9.58 8.34
N LYS A 600 -15.11 -9.67 7.09
CA LYS A 600 -14.34 -10.23 5.96
C LYS A 600 -13.10 -9.39 5.61
N MET A 601 -13.15 -8.08 5.85
CA MET A 601 -12.12 -7.12 5.47
C MET A 601 -11.20 -6.72 6.61
N LYS A 602 -11.37 -7.28 7.81
CA LYS A 602 -10.63 -6.92 9.02
C LYS A 602 -9.11 -6.82 8.88
N TYR A 603 -8.52 -7.73 8.10
CA TYR A 603 -7.07 -7.80 7.86
C TYR A 603 -6.65 -7.20 6.51
N SER A 604 -7.55 -6.49 5.83
CA SER A 604 -7.21 -5.69 4.65
C SER A 604 -6.21 -4.60 5.01
N GLN A 605 -5.42 -4.15 4.04
CA GLN A 605 -4.48 -3.04 4.22
C GLN A 605 -5.16 -1.80 4.80
N MET A 606 -6.33 -1.45 4.28
CA MET A 606 -7.16 -0.34 4.71
C MET A 606 -7.52 -0.42 6.21
N ASN A 607 -8.04 -1.57 6.66
CA ASN A 607 -8.44 -1.73 8.05
C ASN A 607 -7.25 -1.77 9.01
N LEU A 608 -6.14 -2.39 8.62
CA LEU A 608 -4.91 -2.38 9.43
C LEU A 608 -4.34 -0.96 9.59
N GLN A 609 -4.46 -0.13 8.56
CA GLN A 609 -4.10 1.28 8.63
C GLN A 609 -5.01 2.07 9.57
N SER A 610 -6.32 1.88 9.46
CA SER A 610 -7.29 2.48 10.38
C SER A 610 -6.98 2.08 11.83
N VAL A 611 -6.73 0.79 12.10
CA VAL A 611 -6.34 0.31 13.44
C VAL A 611 -5.07 1.00 13.96
N ARG A 612 -4.03 1.19 13.13
CA ARG A 612 -2.81 1.94 13.54
C ARG A 612 -3.12 3.39 13.91
N ALA A 613 -3.98 4.06 13.14
CA ALA A 613 -4.38 5.44 13.41
C ALA A 613 -5.24 5.55 14.68
N HIS A 614 -6.18 4.63 14.90
CA HIS A 614 -7.15 4.69 16.01
C HIS A 614 -6.63 4.12 17.34
N SER A 615 -5.66 3.21 17.33
CA SER A 615 -5.16 2.52 18.53
C SER A 615 -4.34 3.38 19.51
N ALA A 616 -4.17 4.68 19.26
CA ALA A 616 -3.42 5.59 20.14
C ALA A 616 -2.00 5.10 20.52
N GLY A 617 -1.36 4.27 19.67
CA GLY A 617 -0.04 3.71 19.97
C GLY A 617 -0.04 2.51 20.93
N LEU A 618 -1.22 2.01 21.32
CA LEU A 618 -1.36 0.85 22.20
C LEU A 618 -1.13 -0.48 21.48
N LEU A 619 -1.31 -0.49 20.15
CA LEU A 619 -1.07 -1.66 19.33
C LEU A 619 0.29 -1.57 18.62
N PRO A 620 0.90 -2.72 18.30
CA PRO A 620 2.13 -2.76 17.53
C PRO A 620 2.02 -1.98 16.23
N HIS A 621 3.07 -1.23 15.90
CA HIS A 621 3.13 -0.53 14.61
C HIS A 621 3.79 -1.39 13.53
N ASP A 622 4.46 -2.49 13.88
CA ASP A 622 4.88 -3.55 12.95
C ASP A 622 3.68 -4.36 12.45
N LEU A 623 3.64 -4.68 11.16
CA LEU A 623 2.47 -5.26 10.49
C LEU A 623 2.18 -6.70 10.92
N GLU A 624 3.21 -7.55 10.99
CA GLU A 624 3.05 -8.95 11.37
C GLU A 624 2.66 -9.08 12.84
N HIS A 625 3.33 -8.34 13.72
CA HIS A 625 2.98 -8.32 15.13
C HIS A 625 1.58 -7.72 15.37
N LEU A 626 1.18 -6.69 14.62
CA LEU A 626 -0.17 -6.12 14.68
C LEU A 626 -1.23 -7.19 14.35
N LYS A 627 -1.07 -7.90 13.23
CA LYS A 627 -1.97 -9.00 12.84
C LYS A 627 -2.06 -10.07 13.93
N THR A 628 -0.91 -10.43 14.51
CA THR A 628 -0.83 -11.44 15.58
C THR A 628 -1.56 -10.99 16.85
N VAL A 629 -1.37 -9.73 17.28
CA VAL A 629 -2.05 -9.19 18.46
C VAL A 629 -3.55 -9.06 18.22
N MET A 630 -3.97 -8.59 17.05
CA MET A 630 -5.38 -8.51 16.67
C MET A 630 -6.04 -9.89 16.70
N ALA A 631 -5.41 -10.91 16.10
CA ALA A 631 -5.94 -12.28 16.12
C ALA A 631 -6.08 -12.85 17.54
N LYS A 632 -5.14 -12.52 18.44
CA LYS A 632 -5.23 -12.91 19.87
C LYS A 632 -6.37 -12.18 20.58
N GLN A 633 -6.51 -10.87 20.38
CA GLN A 633 -7.61 -10.08 20.96
C GLN A 633 -8.97 -10.60 20.48
N ASP A 634 -9.06 -10.95 19.20
CA ASP A 634 -10.29 -11.51 18.63
C ASP A 634 -10.69 -12.86 19.22
N SER A 635 -9.72 -13.63 19.72
CA SER A 635 -9.98 -14.90 20.40
C SER A 635 -10.32 -14.74 21.88
N ASP A 636 -10.18 -13.54 22.46
CA ASP A 636 -10.44 -13.28 23.86
C ASP A 636 -11.95 -13.07 24.11
N PRO A 637 -12.62 -13.91 24.96
CA PRO A 637 -14.06 -13.82 25.18
C PRO A 637 -14.51 -12.50 25.82
N VAL A 638 -13.67 -11.88 26.64
CA VAL A 638 -13.97 -10.59 27.29
C VAL A 638 -13.92 -9.49 26.24
N PHE A 639 -12.90 -9.50 25.38
CA PHE A 639 -12.81 -8.56 24.26
C PHE A 639 -14.00 -8.70 23.31
N GLN A 640 -14.37 -9.93 22.93
CA GLN A 640 -15.56 -10.18 22.10
C GLN A 640 -16.82 -9.60 22.74
N SER A 641 -17.05 -9.87 24.02
CA SER A 641 -18.23 -9.37 24.74
C SER A 641 -18.27 -7.84 24.79
N ILE A 642 -17.13 -7.19 25.07
CA ILE A 642 -17.03 -5.73 25.07
C ILE A 642 -17.26 -5.18 23.65
N HIS A 643 -16.61 -5.77 22.66
CA HIS A 643 -16.71 -5.35 21.27
C HIS A 643 -18.13 -5.45 20.73
N GLU A 644 -18.86 -6.52 21.05
CA GLU A 644 -20.27 -6.69 20.69
C GLU A 644 -21.16 -5.61 21.33
N VAL A 645 -20.94 -5.30 22.61
CA VAL A 645 -21.69 -4.23 23.30
C VAL A 645 -21.40 -2.86 22.69
N VAL A 646 -20.13 -2.56 22.40
CA VAL A 646 -19.72 -1.30 21.75
C VAL A 646 -20.36 -1.20 20.36
N LYS A 647 -20.22 -2.22 19.52
CA LYS A 647 -20.81 -2.29 18.18
C LYS A 647 -22.32 -2.12 18.20
N LYS A 648 -23.02 -2.81 19.11
CA LYS A 648 -24.47 -2.70 19.26
C LYS A 648 -24.89 -1.29 19.71
N THR A 649 -24.14 -0.68 20.62
CA THR A 649 -24.41 0.66 21.13
C THR A 649 -24.20 1.71 20.04
N GLU A 650 -23.10 1.61 19.29
CA GLU A 650 -22.79 2.48 18.15
C GLU A 650 -23.88 2.40 17.08
N ILE A 651 -24.27 1.19 16.65
CA ILE A 651 -25.37 1.00 15.69
C ILE A 651 -26.67 1.59 16.26
N GLY A 652 -26.98 1.34 17.54
CA GLY A 652 -28.15 1.92 18.20
C GLY A 652 -28.17 3.44 18.18
N ASN A 653 -27.01 4.08 18.36
CA ASN A 653 -26.87 5.54 18.27
C ASN A 653 -27.08 6.06 16.85
N ILE A 654 -26.46 5.42 15.85
CA ILE A 654 -26.66 5.76 14.43
C ILE A 654 -28.15 5.68 14.07
N LEU A 655 -28.83 4.59 14.42
CA LEU A 655 -30.25 4.40 14.14
C LEU A 655 -31.15 5.38 14.91
N LYS A 656 -30.74 5.82 16.10
CA LYS A 656 -31.51 6.76 16.93
C LYS A 656 -31.42 8.20 16.42
N TYR A 657 -30.25 8.64 15.98
CA TYR A 657 -29.99 10.06 15.66
C TYR A 657 -29.91 10.38 14.17
N THR A 658 -29.89 9.37 13.29
CA THR A 658 -29.81 9.54 11.84
C THR A 658 -30.87 8.71 11.13
N SER A 659 -31.03 8.88 9.81
CA SER A 659 -31.94 8.09 8.98
C SER A 659 -31.37 7.90 7.58
N ALA A 660 -31.81 6.84 6.89
CA ALA A 660 -31.48 6.63 5.48
C ALA A 660 -31.85 7.84 4.61
N ASP A 661 -33.06 8.39 4.79
CA ASP A 661 -33.54 9.55 4.03
C ASP A 661 -32.72 10.81 4.30
N GLY A 662 -32.27 11.01 5.54
CA GLY A 662 -31.36 12.11 5.88
C GLY A 662 -30.04 12.01 5.11
N PHE A 663 -29.44 10.82 5.05
CA PHE A 663 -28.22 10.61 4.26
C PHE A 663 -28.46 10.72 2.75
N ARG A 664 -29.62 10.29 2.23
CA ARG A 664 -29.99 10.51 0.82
C ARG A 664 -30.08 12.00 0.50
N GLN A 665 -30.70 12.80 1.36
CA GLN A 665 -30.78 14.26 1.17
C GLN A 665 -29.39 14.92 1.23
N ILE A 666 -28.51 14.46 2.12
CA ILE A 666 -27.12 14.91 2.18
C ILE A 666 -26.38 14.54 0.89
N ALA A 667 -26.52 13.31 0.38
CA ALA A 667 -25.89 12.88 -0.86
C ALA A 667 -26.38 13.70 -2.07
N LYS A 668 -27.69 13.95 -2.18
CA LYS A 668 -28.27 14.83 -3.23
C LYS A 668 -27.70 16.24 -3.15
N LEU A 669 -27.62 16.83 -1.95
CA LEU A 669 -26.99 18.14 -1.75
C LEU A 669 -25.53 18.15 -2.22
N LEU A 670 -24.73 17.13 -1.87
CA LEU A 670 -23.34 17.06 -2.30
C LEU A 670 -23.22 16.97 -3.82
N ILE A 671 -24.07 16.18 -4.48
CA ILE A 671 -24.11 16.07 -5.95
C ILE A 671 -24.50 17.42 -6.59
N GLU A 672 -25.51 18.11 -6.05
CA GLU A 672 -25.94 19.44 -6.51
C GLU A 672 -24.83 20.49 -6.38
N GLU A 673 -24.02 20.40 -5.33
CA GLU A 673 -22.87 21.26 -5.05
C GLU A 673 -21.58 20.81 -5.74
N GLY A 674 -21.64 19.74 -6.56
CA GLY A 674 -20.54 19.36 -7.43
C GLY A 674 -19.63 18.23 -6.95
N ALA A 675 -20.11 17.33 -6.09
CA ALA A 675 -19.35 16.13 -5.73
C ALA A 675 -19.18 15.20 -6.95
N ASP A 676 -17.97 14.67 -7.15
CA ASP A 676 -17.69 13.71 -8.23
C ASP A 676 -18.24 12.30 -7.93
N PRO A 677 -19.28 11.82 -8.65
CA PRO A 677 -19.81 10.47 -8.47
C PRO A 677 -18.85 9.37 -8.96
N ASN A 678 -17.80 9.74 -9.71
CA ASN A 678 -16.80 8.84 -10.27
C ASN A 678 -15.49 8.82 -9.48
N ALA A 679 -15.41 9.55 -8.36
CA ALA A 679 -14.23 9.57 -7.52
C ALA A 679 -13.84 8.15 -7.07
N LYS A 680 -12.59 7.74 -7.33
CA LYS A 680 -12.12 6.38 -7.04
C LYS A 680 -11.67 6.22 -5.60
N HIS A 681 -12.00 5.08 -5.01
CA HIS A 681 -11.65 4.73 -3.63
C HIS A 681 -11.03 3.34 -3.61
N ASP A 682 -9.95 3.19 -2.84
CA ASP A 682 -9.27 1.90 -2.65
C ASP A 682 -9.80 1.24 -1.39
N THR A 683 -10.98 0.64 -1.53
CA THR A 683 -11.63 -0.15 -0.48
C THR A 683 -11.33 -1.64 -0.67
N ALA A 684 -12.24 -2.52 -0.26
CA ALA A 684 -12.25 -3.92 -0.69
C ALA A 684 -12.22 -4.07 -2.22
N MET A 685 -12.90 -3.16 -2.91
CA MET A 685 -12.90 -3.04 -4.36
C MET A 685 -11.99 -1.86 -4.71
N LEU A 686 -10.86 -2.12 -5.36
CA LEU A 686 -9.91 -1.10 -5.80
C LEU A 686 -10.55 -0.29 -6.92
N GLY A 687 -10.50 1.04 -6.80
CA GLY A 687 -11.16 1.96 -7.72
C GLY A 687 -12.68 2.03 -7.62
N TYR A 688 -13.29 1.65 -6.49
CA TYR A 688 -14.74 1.76 -6.29
C TYR A 688 -15.20 3.22 -6.26
N THR A 689 -16.38 3.51 -6.80
CA THR A 689 -16.89 4.89 -6.91
C THR A 689 -18.17 5.10 -6.11
N PRO A 690 -18.53 6.35 -5.75
CA PRO A 690 -19.83 6.65 -5.17
C PRO A 690 -21.00 6.13 -6.01
N LEU A 691 -20.91 6.21 -7.34
CA LEU A 691 -21.89 5.61 -8.25
C LEU A 691 -22.01 4.09 -8.06
N MET A 692 -20.89 3.36 -8.02
CA MET A 692 -20.91 1.92 -7.78
C MET A 692 -21.52 1.56 -6.42
N LEU A 693 -21.25 2.35 -5.39
CA LEU A 693 -21.81 2.13 -4.06
C LEU A 693 -23.33 2.39 -4.01
N ALA A 694 -23.82 3.44 -4.70
CA ALA A 694 -25.26 3.68 -4.84
C ALA A 694 -25.97 2.51 -5.57
N ILE A 695 -25.32 1.96 -6.60
CA ILE A 695 -25.80 0.79 -7.33
C ILE A 695 -25.85 -0.45 -6.43
N GLU A 696 -24.77 -0.73 -5.69
CA GLU A 696 -24.72 -1.81 -4.71
C GLU A 696 -25.90 -1.73 -3.75
N LEU A 697 -26.21 -0.54 -3.22
CA LEU A 697 -27.29 -0.31 -2.26
C LEU A 697 -28.70 -0.28 -2.88
N ASP A 698 -28.83 -0.33 -4.21
CA ASP A 698 -30.09 -0.17 -4.97
C ASP A 698 -30.76 1.21 -4.78
N GLU A 699 -29.95 2.26 -4.66
CA GLU A 699 -30.37 3.65 -4.43
C GLU A 699 -30.67 4.39 -5.75
N ALA A 700 -31.77 4.02 -6.42
CA ALA A 700 -32.16 4.53 -7.74
C ALA A 700 -32.22 6.07 -7.81
N GLU A 701 -32.82 6.74 -6.82
CA GLU A 701 -32.94 8.20 -6.80
C GLU A 701 -31.58 8.91 -6.73
N LEU A 702 -30.57 8.28 -6.10
CA LEU A 702 -29.22 8.84 -6.06
C LEU A 702 -28.50 8.62 -7.39
N VAL A 703 -28.71 7.47 -8.04
CA VAL A 703 -28.18 7.22 -9.39
C VAL A 703 -28.76 8.22 -10.39
N GLU A 704 -30.07 8.49 -10.35
CA GLU A 704 -30.72 9.54 -11.16
C GLU A 704 -30.11 10.92 -10.88
N ALA A 705 -29.93 11.31 -9.61
CA ALA A 705 -29.29 12.57 -9.26
C ALA A 705 -27.84 12.67 -9.79
N MET A 706 -27.08 11.57 -9.78
CA MET A 706 -25.73 11.53 -10.33
C MET A 706 -25.71 11.64 -11.87
N ILE A 707 -26.72 11.09 -12.56
CA ILE A 707 -26.90 11.25 -14.01
C ILE A 707 -27.20 12.71 -14.35
N ASP A 708 -28.06 13.35 -13.55
CA ASP A 708 -28.49 14.74 -13.73
C ASP A 708 -27.47 15.77 -13.21
N SER A 709 -26.33 15.31 -12.67
CA SER A 709 -25.27 16.18 -12.18
C SER A 709 -24.75 17.10 -13.28
N LYS A 710 -24.65 18.39 -12.99
CA LYS A 710 -24.20 19.41 -13.95
C LYS A 710 -22.69 19.42 -14.15
N GLN A 711 -21.94 18.94 -13.17
CA GLN A 711 -20.49 19.10 -13.14
C GLN A 711 -19.76 17.83 -13.61
N TYR A 712 -20.31 16.66 -13.33
CA TYR A 712 -19.73 15.37 -13.69
C TYR A 712 -20.77 14.49 -14.38
N GLN A 713 -20.39 13.91 -15.51
CA GLN A 713 -21.19 12.87 -16.14
C GLN A 713 -20.94 11.53 -15.44
N ALA A 714 -22.00 10.88 -14.95
CA ALA A 714 -21.90 9.53 -14.38
C ALA A 714 -21.29 8.55 -15.38
N ASN A 715 -20.20 7.88 -14.98
CA ASN A 715 -19.44 6.97 -15.84
C ASN A 715 -19.86 5.51 -15.63
N PHE A 716 -20.86 5.06 -16.39
CA PHE A 716 -21.33 3.68 -16.36
C PHE A 716 -20.36 2.66 -17.02
N GLN A 717 -19.28 3.13 -17.64
CA GLN A 717 -18.25 2.27 -18.23
C GLN A 717 -17.10 2.00 -17.25
N ASP A 718 -17.11 2.63 -16.07
CA ASP A 718 -16.05 2.43 -15.09
C ASP A 718 -16.13 1.03 -14.47
N THR A 719 -15.00 0.59 -13.93
CA THR A 719 -14.83 -0.74 -13.38
C THR A 719 -13.98 -0.69 -12.12
N CYS A 720 -14.21 -1.63 -11.21
CA CYS A 720 -13.42 -1.82 -10.00
C CYS A 720 -12.78 -3.22 -10.00
N ILE A 721 -11.79 -3.44 -9.13
CA ILE A 721 -11.09 -4.73 -9.01
C ILE A 721 -11.30 -5.25 -7.58
N ASP A 722 -11.80 -6.47 -7.44
CA ASP A 722 -11.84 -7.12 -6.12
C ASP A 722 -10.41 -7.41 -5.65
N SER A 723 -9.97 -6.74 -4.58
CA SER A 723 -8.62 -6.86 -4.01
C SER A 723 -8.25 -8.29 -3.56
N ARG A 724 -9.24 -9.16 -3.33
CA ARG A 724 -9.02 -10.55 -2.90
C ARG A 724 -8.83 -11.51 -4.06
N THR A 725 -9.54 -11.27 -5.16
CA THR A 725 -9.59 -12.20 -6.29
C THR A 725 -8.87 -11.67 -7.53
N GLY A 726 -8.48 -10.40 -7.54
CA GLY A 726 -7.93 -9.72 -8.72
C GLY A 726 -8.97 -9.49 -9.82
N GLN A 727 -10.23 -9.86 -9.59
CA GLN A 727 -11.23 -9.86 -10.64
C GLN A 727 -11.80 -8.47 -10.89
N ARG A 728 -11.77 -8.03 -12.16
CA ARG A 728 -12.46 -6.82 -12.59
C ARG A 728 -13.98 -7.03 -12.61
N VAL A 729 -14.71 -6.06 -12.07
CA VAL A 729 -16.16 -6.01 -12.01
C VAL A 729 -16.63 -4.71 -12.65
N ASP A 730 -17.52 -4.84 -13.64
CA ASP A 730 -18.21 -3.73 -14.29
C ASP A 730 -19.56 -3.43 -13.62
N ILE A 731 -20.15 -2.30 -13.97
CA ILE A 731 -21.42 -1.85 -13.38
C ILE A 731 -22.58 -2.80 -13.72
N GLU A 732 -22.65 -3.36 -14.94
CA GLU A 732 -23.67 -4.36 -15.30
C GLU A 732 -23.62 -5.60 -14.40
N ARG A 733 -22.41 -6.03 -14.04
CA ARG A 733 -22.19 -7.13 -13.12
C ARG A 733 -22.55 -6.73 -11.70
N LEU A 734 -22.17 -5.54 -11.23
CA LEU A 734 -22.60 -5.05 -9.90
C LEU A 734 -24.12 -5.02 -9.77
N ILE A 735 -24.85 -4.49 -10.76
CA ILE A 735 -26.32 -4.47 -10.77
C ILE A 735 -26.89 -5.88 -10.58
N ARG A 736 -26.33 -6.88 -11.29
CA ARG A 736 -26.77 -8.28 -11.21
C ARG A 736 -26.40 -8.96 -9.89
N GLU A 737 -25.15 -8.81 -9.44
CA GLU A 737 -24.64 -9.43 -8.22
C GLU A 737 -25.36 -8.91 -6.98
N TRP A 738 -25.61 -7.59 -6.93
CA TRP A 738 -26.32 -6.94 -5.83
C TRP A 738 -27.84 -6.93 -5.98
N ARG A 739 -28.38 -7.45 -7.09
CA ARG A 739 -29.81 -7.47 -7.42
C ARG A 739 -30.44 -6.07 -7.32
N ALA A 740 -29.75 -5.07 -7.85
CA ALA A 740 -30.15 -3.67 -7.82
C ALA A 740 -31.32 -3.41 -8.78
N SER A 741 -32.51 -3.87 -8.38
CA SER A 741 -33.69 -3.95 -9.23
C SER A 741 -34.34 -2.60 -9.49
N ASN A 742 -34.26 -1.65 -8.55
CA ASN A 742 -34.79 -0.31 -8.74
C ASN A 742 -33.86 0.50 -9.63
N VAL A 743 -32.55 0.40 -9.41
CA VAL A 743 -31.54 1.00 -10.29
C VAL A 743 -31.67 0.44 -11.71
N ALA A 744 -31.80 -0.87 -11.87
CA ALA A 744 -31.96 -1.49 -13.19
C ALA A 744 -33.19 -0.98 -13.94
N LYS A 745 -34.29 -0.67 -13.24
CA LYS A 745 -35.51 -0.07 -13.81
C LYS A 745 -35.34 1.41 -14.14
N ALA A 746 -34.59 2.15 -13.34
CA ALA A 746 -34.30 3.57 -13.60
C ALA A 746 -33.39 3.75 -14.82
N LEU A 747 -32.54 2.76 -15.12
CA LEU A 747 -31.62 2.77 -16.26
C LEU A 747 -32.20 2.16 -17.55
N SER A 748 -33.38 1.53 -17.48
CA SER A 748 -34.06 0.90 -18.64
C SER A 748 -35.04 1.86 -19.30
#